data_AF-A0A848UAA0-F1
#
_entry.id   AF-A0A848UAA0-F1
#
_cell.length_a   1.000
_cell.length_b   1.000
_cell.length_c   1.000
_cell.angle_alpha   90.00
_cell.angle_beta   90.00
_cell.angle_gamma   90.00
#
_symmetry.space_group_name_H-M   'P 1'
#
loop_
_entity.id
_entity.type
_entity.pdbx_description
1 polymer ?
#
loop_
_entity_poly.entity_id
_entity_poly.type
_entity_poly.pdbx_seq_one_letter_code
_entity_poly.pdbx_strand_id
1 'polypeptide(L)'
;MFSTPPRSLPTTTLLVFACAIAIGVAPSPSPVEAGTAAEFSCGGIVFDDRDADGTRAEALDLDRVPDDREAGLAGIEVTVVDSIGRVQIAATGSEGDWDVDVTDSEFPIRVEFAVPDGWAAGRAGPDAGRVVQIVPSPAACREAAIGGLGIHERGTYCAEQPEIAVTCFVTADHDDHDGEPAVVAVSNAATDNEADDATTIGDWLDPVPRKLATVGQVGSVYGLATGDDGVVYAAGFTKRHARSVSDLNPDGNPTVIYRLPPDDDPEVLTFVDPAAPNPHGRPIGLDDDRDLASMDAVFTSGLGDLEISADGRTLYTVDLGRRELVTISTDTGRVGRRIPLDGDALDRTDCNVSVANPFGDLRAFGLGWRDDDTLLVGVVCSGASSAAVNRTVREGGAPGPGLGDPRQLIGYVYEFADDRFAERLWWYLPEDRGETFDNELISNKAVWHAWTPTYPYDDEHDAVSFPQPAVSDLAIDERGNLVIALADRWGHQTAPDTVAPGRDGRVRRVTESVAAGDLVRACPFGEGWTIEGQNGCAGGFGNGWEFFDGDSYGWHAETAMGAVLRLPGRDDVVVTQMDPVRADDTWRSGGLAWHDTRTGGYLKGARLYDGRSAQPDHTFEKASGLGDLAALCGGPPLQIAGAVWHDRDADGLRDPDDQAIPAVTIELRDEAGDLVATDVTTVDGLYEFDEDNVPDGLTSGATYDVVVADENYDPTRGVLAGRGEFTGLVPTTPDAGIRDDLDSDVRSDEAFGQGDGLPTIRVVAGDDPATETTEPAIATFHDIGLRDRYDLAVGTAPGPRIFEDGIVSFRIDVTNHGSLPSGAFRLRASLPVETSLIDTAPLTNIDARFDAESVTWAFPTSRSIPPGAVLSFEMTMRINDPTLSHVTSVVEIVEDGRDDLDVVAVVAAASDVENDRAELTIGLFGFSGRIRADVRSDSSGSATSEQPIVGVVVHMLGARGARLGSTTTDDSGRFRFESLPAGRYAVEVPASEFVVGRPLHRFDHVDGAERADLDDADSAVRSAPFVLGPGAGEPTAIEIGFAEQPTKPTMSLIVPGMVLLPVVAGCVGLLLLARRRRVAGVLGPA
;
A
#
# COMPACT_ATOMS: atom_id res chain seq x y z
N MET A 1 -55.92 -23.72 -22.17
CA MET A 1 -57.36 -23.38 -22.34
C MET A 1 -57.70 -22.26 -21.35
N PHE A 2 -58.35 -21.18 -21.79
CA PHE A 2 -58.87 -20.04 -20.99
C PHE A 2 -57.91 -19.31 -20.01
N SER A 3 -57.85 -17.99 -19.87
CA SER A 3 -57.82 -16.83 -20.78
C SER A 3 -57.91 -15.53 -19.94
N THR A 4 -56.83 -14.75 -19.95
CA THR A 4 -56.76 -13.27 -19.82
C THR A 4 -56.99 -12.51 -18.47
N PRO A 5 -56.32 -11.34 -18.24
CA PRO A 5 -56.30 -10.51 -17.00
C PRO A 5 -57.12 -9.19 -17.20
N PRO A 6 -56.82 -7.95 -16.66
CA PRO A 6 -55.90 -7.45 -15.58
C PRO A 6 -56.50 -6.36 -14.63
N ARG A 7 -55.71 -5.86 -13.62
CA ARG A 7 -55.43 -4.43 -13.27
C ARG A 7 -55.16 -4.07 -11.77
N SER A 8 -53.94 -3.58 -11.52
CA SER A 8 -53.50 -2.37 -10.75
C SER A 8 -54.35 -1.76 -9.60
N LEU A 9 -53.68 -1.48 -8.47
CA LEU A 9 -54.05 -0.50 -7.42
C LEU A 9 -52.80 0.20 -6.85
N PRO A 10 -52.81 1.53 -6.60
CA PRO A 10 -51.83 2.23 -5.77
C PRO A 10 -52.38 2.62 -4.38
N THR A 11 -51.46 2.92 -3.46
CA THR A 11 -51.67 3.20 -2.04
C THR A 11 -52.05 4.66 -1.74
N THR A 12 -52.88 4.91 -0.70
CA THR A 12 -53.14 6.27 -0.20
C THR A 12 -53.15 6.37 1.34
N THR A 13 -52.45 7.40 1.82
CA THR A 13 -52.28 7.91 3.18
C THR A 13 -53.54 8.07 4.03
N LEU A 14 -53.40 7.95 5.37
CA LEU A 14 -54.36 8.49 6.34
C LEU A 14 -53.67 9.42 7.36
N LEU A 15 -54.09 10.69 7.41
CA LEU A 15 -53.75 11.64 8.48
C LEU A 15 -54.82 11.61 9.58
N VAL A 16 -54.41 11.90 10.82
CA VAL A 16 -55.33 12.33 11.90
C VAL A 16 -54.85 13.66 12.47
N PHE A 17 -55.75 14.63 12.52
CA PHE A 17 -55.50 15.99 13.04
C PHE A 17 -56.35 16.22 14.31
N ALA A 18 -55.75 16.81 15.34
CA ALA A 18 -56.46 17.43 16.46
C ALA A 18 -55.79 18.76 16.80
N CYS A 19 -56.58 19.79 17.12
CA CYS A 19 -56.13 21.18 17.17
C CYS A 19 -56.56 21.87 18.47
N ALA A 20 -55.65 22.60 19.13
CA ALA A 20 -55.97 23.47 20.28
C ALA A 20 -54.94 24.61 20.47
N ILE A 21 -55.27 25.76 19.86
CA ILE A 21 -55.11 27.17 20.32
C ILE A 21 -54.03 27.51 21.37
N ALA A 22 -53.24 28.54 21.03
CA ALA A 22 -52.11 29.07 21.81
C ALA A 22 -52.44 29.89 23.07
N ILE A 23 -51.50 29.90 24.02
CA ILE A 23 -51.29 30.96 25.02
C ILE A 23 -49.79 31.29 25.03
N GLY A 24 -49.43 32.55 24.78
CA GLY A 24 -48.03 32.98 24.75
C GLY A 24 -47.48 33.32 26.13
N VAL A 25 -46.30 32.77 26.45
CA VAL A 25 -45.43 33.18 27.55
C VAL A 25 -44.01 33.20 27.02
N ALA A 26 -43.31 34.34 27.14
CA ALA A 26 -41.94 34.47 26.68
C ALA A 26 -40.96 33.92 27.75
N PRO A 27 -40.07 32.97 27.40
CA PRO A 27 -38.93 32.63 28.24
C PRO A 27 -37.74 33.57 27.97
N SER A 28 -36.96 33.81 29.02
CA SER A 28 -35.68 34.53 29.01
C SER A 28 -34.60 33.80 28.17
N PRO A 29 -33.54 34.50 27.72
CA PRO A 29 -32.41 33.83 27.07
C PRO A 29 -31.71 32.86 28.06
N SER A 30 -31.68 31.59 27.68
CA SER A 30 -30.76 30.60 28.26
C SER A 30 -29.34 30.86 27.71
N PRO A 31 -28.28 30.47 28.43
CA PRO A 31 -26.91 30.64 27.96
C PRO A 31 -26.65 29.83 26.69
N VAL A 32 -25.70 30.30 25.88
CA VAL A 32 -25.11 29.52 24.79
C VAL A 32 -24.38 28.34 25.41
N GLU A 33 -24.85 27.12 25.16
CA GLU A 33 -24.02 25.94 25.29
C GLU A 33 -22.98 25.98 24.17
N ALA A 34 -21.70 25.80 24.52
CA ALA A 34 -20.70 25.46 23.52
C ALA A 34 -21.10 24.10 22.94
N GLY A 35 -21.16 23.99 21.61
CA GLY A 35 -21.39 22.71 20.97
C GLY A 35 -20.27 21.75 21.37
N THR A 36 -20.64 20.54 21.80
CA THR A 36 -19.72 19.41 21.77
C THR A 36 -19.29 19.21 20.31
N ALA A 37 -18.01 18.98 20.07
CA ALA A 37 -17.56 18.47 18.78
C ALA A 37 -18.33 17.17 18.48
N ALA A 38 -18.63 16.91 17.21
CA ALA A 38 -19.11 15.60 16.82
C ALA A 38 -17.93 14.62 16.94
N GLU A 39 -18.13 13.55 17.69
CA GLU A 39 -17.25 12.39 17.69
C GLU A 39 -17.66 11.51 16.49
N PHE A 40 -16.68 11.11 15.69
CA PHE A 40 -16.83 10.22 14.54
C PHE A 40 -16.00 8.97 14.79
N SER A 41 -16.60 7.80 14.64
CA SER A 41 -15.86 6.55 14.53
C SER A 41 -15.33 6.45 13.09
N CYS A 42 -14.02 6.28 12.97
CA CYS A 42 -13.27 6.08 11.73
C CYS A 42 -12.65 4.68 11.77
N GLY A 43 -12.81 3.89 10.72
CA GLY A 43 -12.46 2.47 10.75
C GLY A 43 -12.80 1.74 9.46
N GLY A 44 -12.44 0.46 9.39
CA GLY A 44 -12.65 -0.40 8.24
C GLY A 44 -12.38 -1.87 8.58
N ILE A 45 -11.99 -2.67 7.58
CA ILE A 45 -11.78 -4.12 7.72
C ILE A 45 -10.39 -4.48 7.18
N VAL A 46 -9.59 -5.18 7.97
CA VAL A 46 -8.41 -5.91 7.44
C VAL A 46 -8.83 -7.33 7.12
N PHE A 47 -8.54 -7.83 5.92
CA PHE A 47 -8.98 -9.14 5.45
C PHE A 47 -7.89 -9.90 4.68
N ASP A 48 -8.13 -11.19 4.54
CA ASP A 48 -7.30 -12.14 3.79
C ASP A 48 -7.63 -12.03 2.29
N ASP A 49 -6.81 -11.30 1.54
CA ASP A 49 -6.97 -10.91 0.12
C ASP A 49 -6.21 -11.91 -0.77
N ARG A 50 -6.73 -13.14 -0.87
CA ARG A 50 -5.97 -14.31 -1.38
C ARG A 50 -5.85 -14.36 -2.90
N ASP A 51 -6.84 -13.83 -3.62
CA ASP A 51 -6.78 -13.68 -5.08
C ASP A 51 -6.25 -12.30 -5.51
N ALA A 52 -5.86 -11.48 -4.53
CA ALA A 52 -5.12 -10.24 -4.69
C ALA A 52 -5.82 -9.19 -5.58
N ASP A 53 -7.16 -9.23 -5.63
CA ASP A 53 -7.95 -8.30 -6.44
C ASP A 53 -8.26 -6.96 -5.70
N GLY A 54 -8.04 -6.90 -4.38
CA GLY A 54 -8.24 -5.71 -3.55
C GLY A 54 -9.70 -5.35 -3.27
N THR A 55 -10.63 -6.22 -3.67
CA THR A 55 -12.04 -6.24 -3.29
C THR A 55 -12.20 -7.19 -2.10
N ARG A 56 -13.28 -7.05 -1.33
CA ARG A 56 -13.65 -8.07 -0.34
C ARG A 56 -14.87 -8.83 -0.81
N ALA A 57 -14.76 -10.15 -0.92
CA ALA A 57 -15.81 -11.09 -1.30
C ALA A 57 -16.95 -11.20 -0.26
N GLU A 58 -17.70 -10.11 -0.04
CA GLU A 58 -18.92 -10.09 0.78
C GLU A 58 -20.14 -10.67 0.04
N ALA A 59 -20.00 -11.88 -0.51
CA ALA A 59 -21.06 -12.57 -1.20
C ALA A 59 -21.17 -14.04 -0.77
N LEU A 60 -22.23 -14.32 -0.01
CA LEU A 60 -22.84 -15.64 0.06
C LEU A 60 -22.75 -16.38 -1.29
N ASP A 61 -22.12 -17.56 -1.30
CA ASP A 61 -22.08 -18.46 -2.46
C ASP A 61 -23.49 -18.73 -3.01
N LEU A 62 -23.60 -19.27 -4.23
CA LEU A 62 -24.85 -19.61 -4.92
C LEU A 62 -25.84 -20.40 -4.03
N ASP A 63 -25.33 -21.21 -3.08
CA ASP A 63 -26.10 -21.97 -2.09
C ASP A 63 -26.39 -21.26 -0.75
N ARG A 64 -25.94 -20.01 -0.58
CA ARG A 64 -26.08 -19.17 0.62
C ARG A 64 -25.40 -19.70 1.88
N VAL A 65 -24.23 -20.28 1.70
CA VAL A 65 -23.23 -20.43 2.76
C VAL A 65 -22.43 -19.11 2.83
N PRO A 66 -22.09 -18.58 4.02
CA PRO A 66 -21.12 -17.49 4.13
C PRO A 66 -19.82 -17.90 3.44
N ASP A 67 -19.33 -17.07 2.54
CA ASP A 67 -18.03 -17.27 1.90
C ASP A 67 -16.97 -16.81 2.92
N ASP A 68 -16.18 -17.75 3.44
CA ASP A 68 -15.14 -17.52 4.43
C ASP A 68 -13.73 -17.47 3.80
N ARG A 69 -13.66 -17.34 2.47
CA ARG A 69 -12.41 -17.21 1.70
C ARG A 69 -11.64 -15.96 2.09
N GLU A 70 -12.34 -14.84 2.20
CA GLU A 70 -11.77 -13.52 2.55
C GLU A 70 -12.25 -13.07 3.95
N ALA A 71 -11.94 -13.94 4.91
CA ALA A 71 -12.23 -13.69 6.30
C ALA A 71 -11.46 -12.46 6.81
N GLY A 72 -12.11 -11.70 7.68
CA GLY A 72 -11.46 -10.58 8.35
C GLY A 72 -10.42 -11.07 9.37
N LEU A 73 -9.25 -10.44 9.37
CA LEU A 73 -8.08 -10.88 10.13
C LEU A 73 -8.00 -10.17 11.48
N ALA A 74 -7.96 -10.96 12.56
CA ALA A 74 -8.06 -10.47 13.93
C ALA A 74 -6.71 -10.21 14.60
N GLY A 75 -6.63 -9.13 15.40
CA GLY A 75 -5.44 -8.78 16.17
C GLY A 75 -4.35 -8.02 15.38
N ILE A 76 -4.65 -7.56 14.17
CA ILE A 76 -3.80 -6.65 13.39
C ILE A 76 -3.77 -5.29 14.07
N GLU A 77 -2.59 -4.74 14.32
CA GLU A 77 -2.44 -3.41 14.94
C GLU A 77 -2.67 -2.31 13.90
N VAL A 78 -3.50 -1.32 14.25
CA VAL A 78 -3.79 -0.16 13.41
C VAL A 78 -3.45 1.11 14.19
N THR A 79 -2.51 1.90 13.68
CA THR A 79 -2.02 3.14 14.27
C THR A 79 -2.60 4.34 13.53
N VAL A 80 -3.16 5.30 14.27
CA VAL A 80 -3.77 6.52 13.71
C VAL A 80 -3.08 7.75 14.27
N VAL A 81 -2.57 8.62 13.39
CA VAL A 81 -1.75 9.80 13.70
C VAL A 81 -2.43 11.06 13.20
N ASP A 82 -2.56 12.10 14.03
CA ASP A 82 -3.08 13.41 13.61
C ASP A 82 -1.98 14.41 13.20
N SER A 83 -2.37 15.50 12.55
CA SER A 83 -1.51 16.63 12.12
C SER A 83 -0.76 17.38 13.24
N ILE A 84 -0.86 16.95 14.51
CA ILE A 84 0.00 17.43 15.61
C ILE A 84 0.77 16.29 16.32
N GLY A 85 0.85 15.12 15.69
CA GLY A 85 1.60 13.95 16.15
C GLY A 85 0.98 13.21 17.32
N ARG A 86 -0.34 13.35 17.57
CA ARG A 86 -1.05 12.51 18.53
C ARG A 86 -1.37 11.16 17.90
N VAL A 87 -1.08 10.11 18.66
CA VAL A 87 -1.23 8.71 18.22
C VAL A 87 -2.36 8.02 18.98
N GLN A 88 -3.24 7.35 18.24
CA GLN A 88 -4.19 6.35 18.73
C GLN A 88 -3.81 4.98 18.16
N ILE A 89 -4.09 3.90 18.88
CA ILE A 89 -3.81 2.53 18.43
C ILE A 89 -5.05 1.68 18.69
N ALA A 90 -5.52 0.99 17.65
CA ALA A 90 -6.55 -0.02 17.68
C ALA A 90 -5.96 -1.39 17.32
N ALA A 91 -6.74 -2.45 17.53
CA ALA A 91 -6.45 -3.77 17.00
C ALA A 91 -7.74 -4.37 16.42
N THR A 92 -7.64 -5.07 15.30
CA THR A 92 -8.81 -5.62 14.60
C THR A 92 -9.54 -6.69 15.42
N GLY A 93 -10.86 -6.70 15.30
CA GLY A 93 -11.79 -7.64 15.90
C GLY A 93 -11.83 -8.98 15.16
N SER A 94 -12.73 -9.87 15.59
CA SER A 94 -12.86 -11.22 15.03
C SER A 94 -13.41 -11.27 13.61
N GLU A 95 -13.91 -10.15 13.08
CA GLU A 95 -14.40 -10.02 11.70
C GLU A 95 -13.49 -9.08 10.89
N GLY A 96 -12.25 -8.85 11.34
CA GLY A 96 -11.29 -7.91 10.73
C GLY A 96 -11.58 -6.43 11.02
N ASP A 97 -12.68 -6.16 11.72
CA ASP A 97 -13.22 -4.84 12.01
C ASP A 97 -12.33 -4.04 12.98
N TRP A 98 -12.03 -2.78 12.67
CA TRP A 98 -11.38 -1.86 13.61
C TRP A 98 -12.03 -0.48 13.54
N ASP A 99 -12.00 0.25 14.65
CA ASP A 99 -12.39 1.65 14.67
C ASP A 99 -11.69 2.48 15.77
N VAL A 100 -11.62 3.80 15.56
CA VAL A 100 -11.17 4.81 16.53
C VAL A 100 -12.10 6.02 16.54
N ASP A 101 -12.31 6.60 17.72
CA ASP A 101 -13.02 7.87 17.88
C ASP A 101 -12.09 9.05 17.51
N VAL A 102 -12.50 9.86 16.54
CA VAL A 102 -11.82 11.08 16.07
C VAL A 102 -12.80 12.25 15.93
N THR A 103 -12.29 13.48 15.97
CA THR A 103 -13.06 14.73 15.88
C THR A 103 -12.75 15.51 14.61
N ASP A 104 -13.66 16.38 14.18
CA ASP A 104 -13.45 17.29 13.02
C ASP A 104 -12.09 18.03 13.04
N SER A 105 -11.56 18.31 14.24
CA SER A 105 -10.30 19.05 14.45
C SER A 105 -9.03 18.20 14.41
N GLU A 106 -9.15 16.89 14.27
CA GLU A 106 -8.01 15.96 14.13
C GLU A 106 -7.65 15.69 12.66
N PHE A 107 -8.58 15.92 11.73
CA PHE A 107 -8.32 15.75 10.30
C PHE A 107 -7.42 16.85 9.74
N PRO A 108 -6.55 16.53 8.76
CA PRO A 108 -6.31 15.18 8.20
C PRO A 108 -5.55 14.26 9.18
N ILE A 109 -5.81 12.95 9.06
CA ILE A 109 -5.16 11.89 9.85
C ILE A 109 -4.47 10.87 8.93
N ARG A 110 -3.38 10.27 9.40
CA ARG A 110 -2.72 9.12 8.76
C ARG A 110 -3.10 7.83 9.49
N VAL A 111 -3.42 6.78 8.75
CA VAL A 111 -3.69 5.43 9.23
C VAL A 111 -2.56 4.52 8.75
N GLU A 112 -1.99 3.74 9.65
CA GLU A 112 -0.86 2.83 9.41
C GLU A 112 -1.23 1.43 9.91
N PHE A 113 -1.12 0.42 9.06
CA PHE A 113 -1.43 -0.98 9.39
C PHE A 113 -0.17 -1.80 9.64
N ALA A 114 -0.19 -2.70 10.62
CA ALA A 114 0.89 -3.66 10.82
C ALA A 114 0.68 -4.93 9.97
N VAL A 115 1.55 -5.16 8.97
CA VAL A 115 1.59 -6.45 8.24
C VAL A 115 2.34 -7.49 9.08
N PRO A 116 1.76 -8.67 9.40
CA PRO A 116 2.44 -9.71 10.17
C PRO A 116 3.63 -10.37 9.46
N ASP A 117 4.55 -10.96 10.24
CA ASP A 117 5.59 -11.85 9.70
C ASP A 117 4.95 -13.00 8.90
N GLY A 118 5.40 -13.21 7.66
CA GLY A 118 4.85 -14.24 6.75
C GLY A 118 3.72 -13.75 5.84
N TRP A 119 3.23 -12.52 6.03
CA TRP A 119 2.19 -11.91 5.20
C TRP A 119 2.78 -10.82 4.28
N ALA A 120 2.00 -10.38 3.30
CA ALA A 120 2.31 -9.24 2.43
C ALA A 120 1.06 -8.42 2.12
N ALA A 121 1.26 -7.17 1.69
CA ALA A 121 0.17 -6.30 1.25
C ALA A 121 -0.41 -6.78 -0.08
N GLY A 122 -1.74 -6.87 -0.16
CA GLY A 122 -2.45 -7.11 -1.40
C GLY A 122 -2.54 -5.86 -2.28
N ARG A 123 -3.30 -5.95 -3.38
CA ARG A 123 -3.51 -4.85 -4.33
C ARG A 123 -4.38 -3.76 -3.69
N ALA A 124 -4.10 -2.49 -4.00
CA ALA A 124 -5.06 -1.43 -3.68
C ALA A 124 -6.27 -1.52 -4.62
N GLY A 125 -7.48 -1.57 -4.07
CA GLY A 125 -8.73 -1.84 -4.79
C GLY A 125 -9.96 -1.20 -4.14
N PRO A 126 -11.19 -1.68 -4.44
CA PRO A 126 -12.44 -1.09 -3.96
C PRO A 126 -12.64 -1.14 -2.44
N ASP A 127 -12.13 -2.19 -1.79
CA ASP A 127 -12.27 -2.44 -0.35
C ASP A 127 -10.91 -2.47 0.39
N ALA A 128 -9.79 -2.63 -0.32
CA ALA A 128 -8.43 -2.55 0.21
C ALA A 128 -7.74 -1.23 -0.16
N GLY A 129 -7.29 -0.47 0.84
CA GLY A 129 -6.31 0.60 0.64
C GLY A 129 -4.89 0.12 0.89
N ARG A 130 -3.94 1.06 0.94
CA ARG A 130 -2.51 0.76 1.19
C ARG A 130 -2.21 0.52 2.68
N VAL A 131 -1.00 0.04 2.99
CA VAL A 131 -0.48 -0.08 4.36
C VAL A 131 -0.43 1.26 5.11
N VAL A 132 -0.23 2.37 4.37
CA VAL A 132 -0.35 3.75 4.87
C VAL A 132 -1.39 4.52 4.07
N GLN A 133 -2.34 5.14 4.77
CA GLN A 133 -3.45 5.88 4.15
C GLN A 133 -3.60 7.25 4.79
N ILE A 134 -3.79 8.29 3.97
CA ILE A 134 -4.15 9.63 4.45
C ILE A 134 -5.67 9.78 4.33
N VAL A 135 -6.33 10.08 5.45
CA VAL A 135 -7.77 10.30 5.52
C VAL A 135 -8.01 11.81 5.64
N PRO A 136 -8.44 12.50 4.55
CA PRO A 136 -8.45 13.96 4.53
C PRO A 136 -9.64 14.58 5.29
N SER A 137 -10.67 13.81 5.61
CA SER A 137 -11.88 14.34 6.25
C SER A 137 -12.74 13.26 6.96
N PRO A 138 -13.66 13.65 7.87
CA PRO A 138 -14.60 12.72 8.50
C PRO A 138 -15.59 12.04 7.53
N ALA A 139 -15.67 12.50 6.28
CA ALA A 139 -16.48 11.85 5.25
C ALA A 139 -15.77 10.63 4.65
N ALA A 140 -14.45 10.71 4.48
CA ALA A 140 -13.60 9.65 3.91
C ALA A 140 -13.53 8.42 4.82
N CYS A 141 -13.64 8.58 6.14
CA CYS A 141 -13.79 7.52 7.17
C CYS A 141 -15.00 6.55 6.99
N ARG A 142 -15.67 6.55 5.84
CA ARG A 142 -16.83 5.71 5.51
C ARG A 142 -16.74 5.06 4.13
N GLU A 143 -15.62 5.27 3.43
CA GLU A 143 -15.33 4.69 2.12
C GLU A 143 -14.54 3.40 2.36
N ALA A 144 -14.91 2.27 1.72
CA ALA A 144 -14.43 0.95 2.13
C ALA A 144 -12.90 0.80 2.03
N ALA A 145 -12.32 1.19 0.90
CA ALA A 145 -10.87 1.28 0.71
C ALA A 145 -10.16 2.21 1.73
N ILE A 146 -10.85 3.23 2.29
CA ILE A 146 -10.26 4.17 3.24
C ILE A 146 -10.48 3.65 4.67
N GLY A 147 -9.49 2.88 5.13
CA GLY A 147 -9.50 2.14 6.37
C GLY A 147 -9.65 0.63 6.20
N GLY A 148 -9.89 0.15 4.98
CA GLY A 148 -9.73 -1.26 4.62
C GLY A 148 -8.31 -1.60 4.19
N LEU A 149 -7.90 -2.86 4.37
CA LEU A 149 -6.62 -3.39 3.87
C LEU A 149 -6.75 -4.88 3.56
N GLY A 150 -6.40 -5.26 2.33
CA GLY A 150 -6.13 -6.63 1.93
C GLY A 150 -4.68 -7.01 2.26
N ILE A 151 -4.48 -8.15 2.92
CA ILE A 151 -3.18 -8.81 3.06
C ILE A 151 -3.34 -10.30 2.76
N HIS A 152 -2.30 -10.95 2.23
CA HIS A 152 -2.28 -12.39 1.98
C HIS A 152 -1.11 -13.06 2.70
N GLU A 153 -1.24 -14.36 2.98
CA GLU A 153 -0.13 -15.19 3.43
C GLU A 153 0.80 -15.48 2.23
N ARG A 154 2.11 -15.34 2.42
CA ARG A 154 3.08 -15.61 1.36
C ARG A 154 3.15 -17.11 1.08
N GLY A 155 3.06 -17.49 -0.20
CA GLY A 155 3.02 -18.86 -0.70
C GLY A 155 1.62 -19.39 -1.01
N THR A 156 0.57 -18.58 -0.81
CA THR A 156 -0.83 -19.05 -0.90
C THR A 156 -1.63 -18.44 -2.05
N TYR A 157 -1.04 -17.55 -2.86
CA TYR A 157 -1.76 -16.91 -3.98
C TYR A 157 -2.27 -17.95 -4.98
N CYS A 158 -3.53 -17.82 -5.38
CA CYS A 158 -4.07 -18.50 -6.54
C CYS A 158 -5.26 -17.72 -7.10
N ALA A 159 -5.26 -17.47 -8.41
CA ALA A 159 -6.39 -16.82 -9.08
C ALA A 159 -7.72 -17.54 -8.78
N GLU A 160 -8.84 -16.80 -8.63
CA GLU A 160 -10.16 -17.34 -8.23
C GLU A 160 -10.63 -18.53 -9.10
N GLN A 161 -10.28 -18.49 -10.39
CA GLN A 161 -10.69 -19.45 -11.42
C GLN A 161 -9.48 -19.90 -12.26
N PRO A 162 -8.53 -20.65 -11.68
CA PRO A 162 -7.31 -21.03 -12.37
C PRO A 162 -7.62 -22.08 -13.44
N GLU A 163 -6.74 -22.22 -14.44
CA GLU A 163 -6.75 -23.43 -15.25
C GLU A 163 -6.15 -24.59 -14.45
N ILE A 164 -6.59 -25.82 -14.73
CA ILE A 164 -6.12 -27.04 -14.08
C ILE A 164 -5.38 -27.84 -15.14
N ALA A 165 -4.09 -28.05 -14.94
CA ALA A 165 -3.30 -28.96 -15.76
C ALA A 165 -3.68 -30.41 -15.43
N VAL A 166 -3.90 -31.24 -16.46
CA VAL A 166 -4.33 -32.63 -16.36
C VAL A 166 -3.50 -33.48 -17.30
N THR A 167 -2.96 -34.60 -16.80
CA THR A 167 -2.29 -35.60 -17.62
C THR A 167 -3.30 -36.52 -18.33
N CYS A 168 -3.11 -36.73 -19.63
CA CYS A 168 -3.95 -37.58 -20.49
C CYS A 168 -3.16 -38.75 -21.08
N PHE A 169 -3.67 -39.98 -20.93
CA PHE A 169 -3.12 -41.17 -21.57
C PHE A 169 -3.86 -41.52 -22.86
N VAL A 170 -3.11 -41.83 -23.92
CA VAL A 170 -3.61 -42.25 -25.25
C VAL A 170 -3.09 -43.65 -25.57
N THR A 171 -3.93 -44.52 -26.14
CA THR A 171 -3.49 -45.87 -26.50
C THR A 171 -2.56 -45.85 -27.72
N ALA A 172 -1.52 -46.68 -27.67
CA ALA A 172 -0.42 -46.64 -28.64
C ALA A 172 -0.61 -47.58 -29.85
N ASP A 173 -1.83 -48.06 -30.10
CA ASP A 173 -2.24 -48.93 -31.21
C ASP A 173 -2.76 -48.16 -32.44
N HIS A 174 -2.68 -46.83 -32.43
CA HIS A 174 -3.15 -45.94 -33.49
C HIS A 174 -2.03 -45.48 -34.44
N ASP A 175 -2.38 -44.80 -35.54
CA ASP A 175 -1.42 -44.25 -36.54
C ASP A 175 -1.19 -42.72 -36.39
N ASP A 176 -2.00 -42.00 -35.59
CA ASP A 176 -2.03 -40.51 -35.50
C ASP A 176 -1.91 -39.97 -34.05
N HIS A 177 -1.53 -40.82 -33.10
CA HIS A 177 -1.43 -40.48 -31.66
C HIS A 177 -0.42 -39.38 -31.33
N ASP A 178 0.55 -39.09 -32.20
CA ASP A 178 1.58 -38.08 -31.92
C ASP A 178 1.03 -36.63 -31.87
N GLY A 179 -0.15 -36.41 -32.44
CA GLY A 179 -0.89 -35.15 -32.35
C GLY A 179 -1.82 -35.03 -31.13
N GLU A 180 -2.10 -36.13 -30.43
CA GLU A 180 -3.04 -36.16 -29.30
C GLU A 180 -2.43 -35.55 -28.02
N PRO A 181 -3.22 -34.93 -27.14
CA PRO A 181 -2.71 -34.30 -25.93
C PRO A 181 -2.18 -35.34 -24.93
N ALA A 182 -0.99 -35.08 -24.39
CA ALA A 182 -0.46 -35.75 -23.21
C ALA A 182 -0.70 -34.94 -21.92
N VAL A 183 -0.75 -33.60 -22.03
CA VAL A 183 -1.15 -32.70 -20.94
C VAL A 183 -2.06 -31.61 -21.51
N VAL A 184 -3.16 -31.33 -20.82
CA VAL A 184 -4.12 -30.25 -21.14
C VAL A 184 -4.31 -29.34 -19.94
N ALA A 185 -4.63 -28.07 -20.19
CA ALA A 185 -5.16 -27.13 -19.22
C ALA A 185 -6.68 -27.01 -19.39
N VAL A 186 -7.42 -27.10 -18.29
CA VAL A 186 -8.89 -27.13 -18.23
C VAL A 186 -9.34 -25.99 -17.32
N SER A 187 -10.17 -25.06 -17.80
CA SER A 187 -10.68 -23.99 -16.93
C SER A 187 -11.46 -24.55 -15.73
N ASN A 188 -11.17 -24.08 -14.51
CA ASN A 188 -11.97 -24.42 -13.32
C ASN A 188 -13.46 -23.99 -13.47
N ALA A 189 -13.75 -23.02 -14.35
CA ALA A 189 -15.12 -22.61 -14.68
C ALA A 189 -15.86 -23.59 -15.62
N ALA A 190 -15.15 -24.54 -16.26
CA ALA A 190 -15.76 -25.51 -17.16
C ALA A 190 -16.70 -26.45 -16.40
N THR A 191 -17.96 -26.53 -16.83
CA THR A 191 -18.97 -27.42 -16.23
C THR A 191 -19.86 -28.04 -17.29
N ASP A 192 -19.96 -29.37 -17.30
CA ASP A 192 -20.95 -30.09 -18.13
C ASP A 192 -22.26 -30.21 -17.31
N ASN A 193 -23.00 -29.10 -17.27
CA ASN A 193 -24.12 -28.90 -16.35
C ASN A 193 -25.51 -29.23 -16.94
N GLU A 194 -25.63 -29.71 -18.19
CA GLU A 194 -26.93 -30.00 -18.83
C GLU A 194 -27.48 -31.40 -18.48
N ALA A 195 -27.56 -31.70 -17.17
CA ALA A 195 -27.99 -32.97 -16.60
C ALA A 195 -29.52 -33.27 -16.70
N ASP A 196 -30.24 -32.72 -17.68
CA ASP A 196 -31.70 -32.89 -17.82
C ASP A 196 -32.25 -32.92 -19.27
N ASP A 197 -31.46 -32.59 -20.32
CA ASP A 197 -31.93 -32.67 -21.72
C ASP A 197 -30.84 -33.21 -22.67
N ALA A 198 -30.95 -34.51 -23.01
CA ALA A 198 -30.06 -35.22 -23.94
C ALA A 198 -30.21 -34.78 -25.42
N THR A 199 -30.60 -33.52 -25.68
CA THR A 199 -30.72 -32.93 -27.03
C THR A 199 -29.73 -31.79 -27.30
N THR A 200 -28.96 -31.38 -26.29
CA THR A 200 -27.94 -30.31 -26.34
C THR A 200 -26.50 -30.81 -26.21
N ILE A 201 -26.26 -32.10 -26.53
CA ILE A 201 -24.95 -32.77 -26.64
C ILE A 201 -24.17 -32.20 -27.85
N GLY A 202 -23.83 -30.91 -27.79
CA GLY A 202 -23.34 -30.10 -28.92
C GLY A 202 -21.86 -29.76 -28.83
N ASP A 203 -21.40 -29.29 -27.66
CA ASP A 203 -20.01 -28.99 -27.33
C ASP A 203 -19.78 -29.25 -25.83
N TRP A 204 -19.29 -30.45 -25.49
CA TRP A 204 -18.93 -30.84 -24.12
C TRP A 204 -17.48 -30.44 -23.75
N LEU A 205 -16.79 -29.80 -24.70
CA LEU A 205 -15.48 -29.16 -24.57
C LEU A 205 -15.61 -27.66 -24.83
N ASP A 206 -16.51 -26.95 -24.14
CA ASP A 206 -16.58 -25.47 -24.21
C ASP A 206 -16.37 -24.87 -22.80
N PRO A 207 -15.26 -24.15 -22.54
CA PRO A 207 -14.14 -23.90 -23.46
C PRO A 207 -13.33 -25.18 -23.75
N VAL A 208 -12.75 -25.26 -24.95
CA VAL A 208 -11.90 -26.40 -25.35
C VAL A 208 -10.63 -26.40 -24.50
N PRO A 209 -10.26 -27.52 -23.83
CA PRO A 209 -9.02 -27.62 -23.07
C PRO A 209 -7.80 -27.20 -23.87
N ARG A 210 -7.00 -26.29 -23.32
CA ARG A 210 -5.79 -25.77 -23.94
C ARG A 210 -4.71 -26.84 -23.89
N LYS A 211 -4.17 -27.23 -25.05
CA LYS A 211 -3.13 -28.28 -25.13
C LYS A 211 -1.78 -27.73 -24.67
N LEU A 212 -1.19 -28.34 -23.64
CA LEU A 212 0.14 -27.97 -23.14
C LEU A 212 1.25 -28.81 -23.79
N ALA A 213 1.01 -30.10 -24.03
CA ALA A 213 1.95 -30.99 -24.71
C ALA A 213 1.23 -32.12 -25.46
N THR A 214 1.84 -32.64 -26.53
CA THR A 214 1.38 -33.87 -27.21
C THR A 214 2.13 -35.12 -26.76
N VAL A 215 1.53 -36.28 -26.98
CA VAL A 215 2.19 -37.60 -26.84
C VAL A 215 3.42 -37.70 -27.75
N GLY A 216 3.41 -37.04 -28.91
CA GLY A 216 4.58 -36.94 -29.79
C GLY A 216 5.76 -36.18 -29.16
N GLN A 217 5.49 -35.13 -28.39
CA GLN A 217 6.51 -34.33 -27.69
C GLN A 217 7.02 -35.03 -26.43
N VAL A 218 6.14 -35.45 -25.51
CA VAL A 218 6.52 -35.91 -24.16
C VAL A 218 6.25 -37.40 -23.86
N GLY A 219 5.42 -38.07 -24.67
CA GLY A 219 5.04 -39.46 -24.42
C GLY A 219 4.14 -39.63 -23.19
N SER A 220 4.33 -40.73 -22.46
CA SER A 220 3.57 -41.09 -21.26
C SER A 220 4.14 -40.43 -20.00
N VAL A 221 3.41 -39.46 -19.44
CA VAL A 221 3.69 -38.80 -18.15
C VAL A 221 2.64 -39.19 -17.10
N TYR A 222 2.85 -38.88 -15.82
CA TYR A 222 1.83 -38.94 -14.76
C TYR A 222 1.87 -37.63 -13.96
N GLY A 223 2.88 -37.51 -13.08
CA GLY A 223 2.95 -36.48 -12.05
C GLY A 223 3.11 -35.08 -12.62
N LEU A 224 2.42 -34.10 -12.03
CA LEU A 224 2.40 -32.70 -12.45
C LEU A 224 2.68 -31.78 -11.25
N ALA A 225 3.58 -30.82 -11.45
CA ALA A 225 3.76 -29.71 -10.51
C ALA A 225 3.81 -28.40 -11.29
N THR A 226 3.48 -27.29 -10.64
CA THR A 226 3.37 -25.96 -11.25
C THR A 226 4.22 -24.96 -10.49
N GLY A 227 5.06 -24.21 -11.21
CA GLY A 227 5.79 -23.08 -10.64
C GLY A 227 5.00 -21.78 -10.76
N ASP A 228 5.35 -20.80 -9.93
CA ASP A 228 4.76 -19.45 -9.88
C ASP A 228 4.93 -18.69 -11.21
N ASP A 229 5.91 -19.09 -12.04
CA ASP A 229 6.10 -18.59 -13.42
C ASP A 229 5.13 -19.21 -14.46
N GLY A 230 4.11 -19.96 -14.00
CA GLY A 230 3.10 -20.62 -14.82
C GLY A 230 3.61 -21.86 -15.57
N VAL A 231 4.84 -22.29 -15.31
CA VAL A 231 5.44 -23.49 -15.90
C VAL A 231 4.87 -24.75 -15.30
N VAL A 232 4.50 -25.71 -16.16
CA VAL A 232 4.16 -27.06 -15.73
C VAL A 232 5.38 -27.97 -15.85
N TYR A 233 5.69 -28.69 -14.78
CA TYR A 233 6.64 -29.78 -14.79
C TYR A 233 5.88 -31.10 -14.89
N ALA A 234 6.34 -32.02 -15.75
CA ALA A 234 5.67 -33.30 -15.99
C ALA A 234 6.63 -34.48 -15.85
N ALA A 235 6.28 -35.44 -15.01
CA ALA A 235 7.10 -36.61 -14.67
C ALA A 235 6.74 -37.82 -15.56
N GLY A 236 7.75 -38.46 -16.15
CA GLY A 236 7.57 -39.67 -16.97
C GLY A 236 7.03 -40.87 -16.18
N PHE A 237 6.08 -41.60 -16.77
CA PHE A 237 5.41 -42.72 -16.08
C PHE A 237 5.19 -43.93 -16.98
N THR A 238 5.26 -45.12 -16.38
CA THR A 238 5.02 -46.41 -17.05
C THR A 238 3.52 -46.77 -17.07
N LYS A 239 2.74 -46.22 -18.01
CA LYS A 239 1.39 -46.70 -18.34
C LYS A 239 1.48 -47.81 -19.40
N ARG A 240 0.89 -48.98 -19.13
CA ARG A 240 0.87 -50.10 -20.10
C ARG A 240 -0.05 -49.76 -21.28
N HIS A 241 0.37 -50.13 -22.49
CA HIS A 241 -0.26 -49.73 -23.78
C HIS A 241 -0.22 -48.21 -24.12
N ALA A 242 0.50 -47.37 -23.35
CA ALA A 242 0.77 -45.97 -23.71
C ALA A 242 2.18 -45.80 -24.28
N ARG A 243 2.39 -44.79 -25.12
CA ARG A 243 3.66 -44.55 -25.82
C ARG A 243 4.68 -43.81 -24.92
N SER A 244 5.69 -44.52 -24.42
CA SER A 244 6.81 -43.90 -23.67
C SER A 244 7.88 -43.21 -24.55
N VAL A 245 7.93 -43.47 -25.86
CA VAL A 245 8.95 -42.92 -26.77
C VAL A 245 8.44 -41.64 -27.46
N SER A 246 9.13 -40.53 -27.31
CA SER A 246 8.74 -39.23 -27.90
C SER A 246 9.89 -38.55 -28.64
N ASP A 247 9.64 -37.41 -29.27
CA ASP A 247 10.67 -36.59 -29.94
C ASP A 247 11.75 -36.10 -28.95
N LEU A 248 11.34 -35.74 -27.72
CA LEU A 248 12.23 -35.34 -26.64
C LEU A 248 12.89 -36.53 -25.92
N ASN A 249 12.22 -37.69 -25.90
CA ASN A 249 12.66 -38.91 -25.22
C ASN A 249 12.69 -40.12 -26.19
N PRO A 250 13.64 -40.16 -27.14
CA PRO A 250 13.67 -41.15 -28.22
C PRO A 250 14.00 -42.58 -27.76
N ASP A 251 14.60 -42.75 -26.58
CA ASP A 251 14.83 -44.06 -25.97
C ASP A 251 13.62 -44.54 -25.12
N GLY A 252 12.70 -43.62 -24.78
CA GLY A 252 11.57 -43.85 -23.87
C GLY A 252 12.02 -44.24 -22.46
N ASN A 253 12.99 -43.49 -21.93
CA ASN A 253 13.41 -43.61 -20.53
C ASN A 253 12.26 -43.10 -19.63
N PRO A 254 11.70 -43.93 -18.74
CA PRO A 254 10.53 -43.54 -17.96
C PRO A 254 10.86 -42.58 -16.80
N THR A 255 12.12 -42.19 -16.58
CA THR A 255 12.55 -41.33 -15.47
C THR A 255 12.88 -39.89 -15.91
N VAL A 256 12.26 -39.44 -17.00
CA VAL A 256 12.37 -38.07 -17.52
C VAL A 256 11.49 -37.10 -16.72
N ILE A 257 11.93 -35.86 -16.56
CA ILE A 257 11.09 -34.72 -16.16
C ILE A 257 11.15 -33.70 -17.29
N TYR A 258 9.98 -33.24 -17.73
CA TYR A 258 9.81 -32.19 -18.72
C TYR A 258 9.51 -30.85 -18.04
N ARG A 259 9.85 -29.76 -18.74
CA ARG A 259 9.39 -28.40 -18.44
C ARG A 259 8.48 -27.97 -19.60
N LEU A 260 7.28 -27.50 -19.29
CA LEU A 260 6.28 -27.03 -20.25
C LEU A 260 6.04 -25.53 -19.95
N PRO A 261 6.78 -24.62 -20.59
CA PRO A 261 6.61 -23.18 -20.36
C PRO A 261 5.26 -22.68 -20.90
N PRO A 262 4.70 -21.60 -20.33
CA PRO A 262 3.60 -20.90 -20.98
C PRO A 262 4.04 -20.40 -22.37
N ASP A 263 3.25 -20.73 -23.39
CA ASP A 263 3.37 -20.30 -24.79
C ASP A 263 4.68 -20.65 -25.54
N ASP A 264 5.51 -21.57 -25.03
CA ASP A 264 6.69 -22.12 -25.73
C ASP A 264 6.62 -23.65 -25.90
N ASP A 265 7.51 -24.22 -26.71
CA ASP A 265 7.60 -25.67 -26.93
C ASP A 265 8.12 -26.41 -25.66
N PRO A 266 7.56 -27.59 -25.31
CA PRO A 266 8.08 -28.46 -24.25
C PRO A 266 9.57 -28.79 -24.37
N GLU A 267 10.27 -28.82 -23.23
CA GLU A 267 11.69 -29.20 -23.14
C GLU A 267 11.98 -30.26 -22.07
N VAL A 268 13.13 -30.93 -22.16
CA VAL A 268 13.59 -31.87 -21.12
C VAL A 268 14.34 -31.11 -20.04
N LEU A 269 13.79 -31.09 -18.83
CA LEU A 269 14.49 -30.59 -17.66
C LEU A 269 15.63 -31.54 -17.26
N THR A 270 15.32 -32.83 -17.06
CA THR A 270 16.31 -33.82 -16.64
C THR A 270 15.90 -35.27 -16.89
N PHE A 271 16.86 -36.19 -16.75
CA PHE A 271 16.60 -37.61 -16.56
C PHE A 271 17.10 -38.01 -15.17
N VAL A 272 16.19 -38.40 -14.28
CA VAL A 272 16.48 -38.75 -12.89
C VAL A 272 17.42 -39.96 -12.83
N ASP A 273 17.11 -41.02 -13.57
CA ASP A 273 18.02 -42.14 -13.83
C ASP A 273 18.26 -42.34 -15.34
N PRO A 274 19.33 -41.74 -15.91
CA PRO A 274 19.66 -41.89 -17.33
C PRO A 274 19.92 -43.34 -17.78
N ALA A 275 20.06 -44.30 -16.84
CA ALA A 275 20.23 -45.72 -17.12
C ALA A 275 18.95 -46.56 -16.97
N ALA A 276 17.82 -45.96 -16.59
CA ALA A 276 16.54 -46.66 -16.46
C ALA A 276 16.08 -47.22 -17.81
N PRO A 277 15.81 -48.54 -17.91
CA PRO A 277 15.42 -49.17 -19.16
C PRO A 277 13.95 -48.88 -19.49
N ASN A 278 13.66 -48.70 -20.77
CA ASN A 278 12.29 -48.66 -21.28
C ASN A 278 11.56 -50.01 -20.99
N PRO A 279 10.45 -49.99 -20.22
CA PRO A 279 9.80 -51.20 -19.71
C PRO A 279 8.99 -51.97 -20.75
N HIS A 280 8.65 -51.36 -21.89
CA HIS A 280 7.85 -52.00 -22.95
C HIS A 280 8.65 -53.07 -23.74
N GLY A 281 9.97 -53.14 -23.53
CA GLY A 281 10.85 -54.22 -24.04
C GLY A 281 11.12 -54.20 -25.55
N ARG A 282 10.33 -53.45 -26.32
CA ARG A 282 10.53 -53.02 -27.71
C ARG A 282 9.92 -51.62 -27.88
N PRO A 283 10.35 -50.84 -28.90
CA PRO A 283 9.56 -49.70 -29.35
C PRO A 283 8.14 -50.17 -29.71
N ILE A 284 7.16 -49.45 -29.20
CA ILE A 284 5.75 -49.65 -29.50
C ILE A 284 5.52 -49.24 -30.98
N GLY A 285 4.67 -49.98 -31.69
CA GLY A 285 4.49 -49.97 -33.14
C GLY A 285 4.74 -51.34 -33.82
N LEU A 286 4.80 -52.44 -33.06
CA LEU A 286 5.08 -53.79 -33.59
C LEU A 286 4.40 -54.96 -32.83
N ASP A 287 3.84 -54.75 -31.63
CA ASP A 287 3.15 -55.81 -30.85
C ASP A 287 2.23 -55.20 -29.76
N ASP A 288 1.45 -54.19 -30.15
CA ASP A 288 0.99 -53.12 -29.26
C ASP A 288 -0.22 -53.57 -28.41
N ASP A 289 -1.05 -54.46 -28.96
CA ASP A 289 -2.06 -55.27 -28.27
C ASP A 289 -1.50 -56.05 -27.07
N ARG A 290 -0.20 -56.37 -27.09
CA ARG A 290 0.41 -57.35 -26.19
C ARG A 290 1.23 -56.73 -25.06
N ASP A 291 2.15 -55.82 -25.34
CA ASP A 291 2.97 -55.09 -24.35
C ASP A 291 3.26 -55.86 -23.03
N LEU A 292 3.75 -57.11 -23.13
CA LEU A 292 3.70 -58.05 -21.99
C LEU A 292 4.78 -57.76 -20.93
N ALA A 293 5.80 -56.97 -21.29
CA ALA A 293 6.93 -56.65 -20.43
C ALA A 293 6.60 -55.55 -19.40
N SER A 294 5.73 -54.60 -19.76
CA SER A 294 5.36 -53.47 -18.90
C SER A 294 4.38 -53.84 -17.77
N MET A 295 3.72 -55.01 -17.83
CA MET A 295 2.67 -55.42 -16.87
C MET A 295 3.10 -55.32 -15.39
N ASP A 296 4.34 -55.71 -15.07
CA ASP A 296 4.86 -55.56 -13.69
C ASP A 296 5.51 -54.19 -13.44
N ALA A 297 5.94 -53.51 -14.51
CA ALA A 297 6.63 -52.23 -14.45
C ALA A 297 5.71 -51.05 -14.05
N VAL A 298 4.40 -51.16 -14.28
CA VAL A 298 3.41 -50.18 -13.81
C VAL A 298 3.51 -50.02 -12.28
N PHE A 299 3.62 -48.79 -11.79
CA PHE A 299 3.93 -48.43 -10.38
C PHE A 299 5.24 -49.03 -9.81
N THR A 300 6.17 -49.52 -10.64
CA THR A 300 7.51 -49.98 -10.21
C THR A 300 8.66 -49.48 -11.11
N SER A 301 8.35 -48.62 -12.07
CA SER A 301 9.26 -48.10 -13.09
C SER A 301 8.80 -46.70 -13.52
N GLY A 302 9.76 -45.80 -13.70
CA GLY A 302 9.52 -44.38 -13.95
C GLY A 302 9.46 -43.57 -12.66
N LEU A 303 8.81 -42.42 -12.75
CA LEU A 303 8.58 -41.53 -11.62
C LEU A 303 7.15 -41.72 -11.08
N GLY A 304 6.98 -41.37 -9.81
CA GLY A 304 5.67 -41.30 -9.18
C GLY A 304 5.01 -39.95 -9.42
N ASP A 305 4.36 -39.48 -8.37
CA ASP A 305 3.88 -38.12 -8.22
C ASP A 305 5.03 -37.10 -8.22
N LEU A 306 4.72 -35.82 -8.43
CA LEU A 306 5.65 -34.71 -8.56
C LEU A 306 5.14 -33.50 -7.77
N GLU A 307 5.91 -33.06 -6.78
CA GLU A 307 5.56 -31.93 -5.93
C GLU A 307 6.64 -30.84 -5.99
N ILE A 308 6.32 -29.57 -5.74
CA ILE A 308 7.28 -28.46 -5.73
C ILE A 308 7.39 -27.82 -4.34
N SER A 309 8.58 -27.34 -3.96
CA SER A 309 8.74 -26.50 -2.77
C SER A 309 8.08 -25.14 -2.95
N ALA A 310 7.61 -24.54 -1.85
CA ALA A 310 7.00 -23.20 -1.84
C ALA A 310 7.96 -22.07 -2.30
N ASP A 311 9.25 -22.36 -2.47
CA ASP A 311 10.25 -21.44 -3.03
C ASP A 311 10.44 -21.58 -4.56
N GLY A 312 9.65 -22.43 -5.22
CA GLY A 312 9.68 -22.71 -6.66
C GLY A 312 10.96 -23.41 -7.16
N ARG A 313 11.93 -23.71 -6.29
CA ARG A 313 13.30 -24.10 -6.69
C ARG A 313 13.57 -25.59 -6.66
N THR A 314 12.75 -26.38 -5.96
CA THR A 314 12.99 -27.82 -5.74
C THR A 314 11.75 -28.65 -6.06
N LEU A 315 11.84 -29.49 -7.09
CA LEU A 315 10.88 -30.57 -7.32
C LEU A 315 11.24 -31.80 -6.49
N TYR A 316 10.21 -32.50 -6.02
CA TYR A 316 10.26 -33.76 -5.30
C TYR A 316 9.51 -34.83 -6.10
N THR A 317 10.09 -36.02 -6.22
CA THR A 317 9.40 -37.16 -6.86
C THR A 317 9.96 -38.49 -6.35
N VAL A 318 9.18 -39.57 -6.49
CA VAL A 318 9.62 -40.92 -6.17
C VAL A 318 10.20 -41.61 -7.41
N ASP A 319 11.49 -41.95 -7.37
CA ASP A 319 12.12 -42.85 -8.34
C ASP A 319 11.64 -44.28 -8.06
N LEU A 320 10.59 -44.73 -8.77
CA LEU A 320 9.89 -45.99 -8.49
C LEU A 320 10.78 -47.22 -8.70
N GLY A 321 11.73 -47.13 -9.64
CA GLY A 321 12.66 -48.21 -9.98
C GLY A 321 13.75 -48.39 -8.92
N ARG A 322 14.21 -47.30 -8.30
CA ARG A 322 15.23 -47.32 -7.23
C ARG A 322 14.64 -47.32 -5.83
N ARG A 323 13.38 -46.93 -5.70
CA ARG A 323 12.60 -46.77 -4.45
C ARG A 323 13.25 -45.71 -3.55
N GLU A 324 13.50 -44.55 -4.14
CA GLU A 324 14.14 -43.39 -3.52
C GLU A 324 13.25 -42.15 -3.70
N LEU A 325 13.11 -41.32 -2.66
CA LEU A 325 12.64 -39.94 -2.79
C LEU A 325 13.79 -39.11 -3.36
N VAL A 326 13.53 -38.33 -4.39
CA VAL A 326 14.55 -37.58 -5.14
C VAL A 326 14.19 -36.10 -5.21
N THR A 327 15.19 -35.23 -5.01
CA THR A 327 15.03 -33.78 -5.24
C THR A 327 15.67 -33.36 -6.57
N ILE A 328 15.08 -32.40 -7.27
CA ILE A 328 15.57 -31.85 -8.55
C ILE A 328 15.47 -30.33 -8.52
N SER A 329 16.54 -29.62 -8.89
CA SER A 329 16.48 -28.15 -9.06
C SER A 329 15.73 -27.78 -10.34
N THR A 330 14.75 -26.88 -10.24
CA THR A 330 13.99 -26.34 -11.39
C THR A 330 14.88 -25.52 -12.32
N ASP A 331 15.70 -24.61 -11.79
CA ASP A 331 16.65 -23.77 -12.56
C ASP A 331 17.63 -24.56 -13.44
N THR A 332 18.07 -25.74 -12.99
CA THR A 332 19.26 -26.42 -13.54
C THR A 332 19.05 -27.87 -13.94
N GLY A 333 17.86 -28.43 -13.70
CA GLY A 333 17.57 -29.87 -13.87
C GLY A 333 18.46 -30.78 -13.01
N ARG A 334 19.16 -30.22 -12.01
CA ARG A 334 20.15 -30.97 -11.24
C ARG A 334 19.46 -31.88 -10.23
N VAL A 335 19.59 -33.19 -10.46
CA VAL A 335 19.25 -34.22 -9.47
C VAL A 335 20.12 -34.03 -8.22
N GLY A 336 19.45 -33.81 -7.09
CA GLY A 336 20.00 -33.43 -5.80
C GLY A 336 20.12 -34.61 -4.83
N ARG A 337 19.30 -34.59 -3.77
CA ARG A 337 19.31 -35.65 -2.74
C ARG A 337 18.56 -36.89 -3.26
N ARG A 338 18.94 -38.04 -2.73
CA ARG A 338 18.29 -39.34 -2.94
C ARG A 338 18.17 -40.02 -1.58
N ILE A 339 16.95 -40.21 -1.10
CA ILE A 339 16.67 -40.80 0.22
C ILE A 339 15.98 -42.15 -0.01
N PRO A 340 16.51 -43.28 0.48
CA PRO A 340 15.89 -44.59 0.29
C PRO A 340 14.57 -44.69 1.06
N LEU A 341 13.53 -45.21 0.41
CA LEU A 341 12.21 -45.46 1.01
C LEU A 341 12.12 -46.93 1.45
N ASP A 342 13.08 -47.34 2.28
CA ASP A 342 13.16 -48.67 2.88
C ASP A 342 12.64 -48.68 4.33
N GLY A 343 12.56 -49.88 4.93
CA GLY A 343 12.04 -50.01 6.28
C GLY A 343 12.98 -49.54 7.40
N ASP A 344 14.28 -49.32 7.14
CA ASP A 344 15.15 -48.67 8.13
C ASP A 344 14.88 -47.15 8.13
N ALA A 345 14.57 -46.55 6.97
CA ALA A 345 14.20 -45.13 6.84
C ALA A 345 12.78 -44.82 7.32
N LEU A 346 11.83 -45.74 7.12
CA LEU A 346 10.40 -45.59 7.48
C LEU A 346 10.03 -46.26 8.83
N ASP A 347 11.00 -46.71 9.62
CA ASP A 347 10.85 -47.47 10.89
C ASP A 347 9.89 -48.68 10.79
N ARG A 348 9.99 -49.45 9.69
CA ARG A 348 9.13 -50.61 9.39
C ARG A 348 9.83 -51.94 9.61
N THR A 349 9.10 -52.87 10.26
CA THR A 349 9.52 -54.27 10.43
C THR A 349 8.45 -55.28 10.02
N ASP A 350 7.32 -54.79 9.52
CA ASP A 350 6.21 -55.53 8.91
C ASP A 350 6.27 -55.38 7.38
N CYS A 351 5.16 -55.50 6.65
CA CYS A 351 5.12 -55.38 5.19
C CYS A 351 6.19 -56.22 4.43
N ASN A 352 6.51 -57.42 4.93
CA ASN A 352 7.58 -58.29 4.41
C ASN A 352 9.00 -57.64 4.37
N VAL A 353 9.22 -56.57 5.14
CA VAL A 353 10.53 -55.96 5.38
C VAL A 353 11.41 -56.91 6.20
N SER A 354 12.69 -56.98 5.84
CA SER A 354 13.72 -57.60 6.67
C SER A 354 15.12 -57.12 6.25
N VAL A 355 16.15 -57.39 7.05
CA VAL A 355 17.56 -57.10 6.69
C VAL A 355 17.99 -57.73 5.34
N ALA A 356 17.30 -58.78 4.85
CA ALA A 356 17.56 -59.39 3.55
C ALA A 356 16.66 -58.87 2.42
N ASN A 357 15.61 -58.12 2.75
CA ASN A 357 14.66 -57.47 1.85
C ASN A 357 14.25 -56.12 2.46
N PRO A 358 15.16 -55.12 2.51
CA PRO A 358 15.00 -53.93 3.35
C PRO A 358 13.77 -53.09 2.98
N PHE A 359 13.36 -53.14 1.71
CA PHE A 359 12.19 -52.41 1.25
C PHE A 359 10.86 -53.19 1.36
N GLY A 360 10.89 -54.52 1.58
CA GLY A 360 9.65 -55.30 1.65
C GLY A 360 8.71 -55.11 0.44
N ASP A 361 7.41 -55.12 0.74
CA ASP A 361 6.30 -54.86 -0.18
C ASP A 361 5.87 -53.38 -0.20
N LEU A 362 6.62 -52.47 0.43
CA LEU A 362 6.37 -51.03 0.48
C LEU A 362 6.40 -50.42 -0.94
N ARG A 363 5.44 -49.56 -1.29
CA ARG A 363 5.39 -48.85 -2.56
C ARG A 363 4.99 -47.41 -2.29
N ALA A 364 5.99 -46.54 -2.25
CA ALA A 364 5.76 -45.10 -2.26
C ALA A 364 5.42 -44.65 -3.69
N PHE A 365 4.53 -43.68 -3.82
CA PHE A 365 4.21 -43.08 -5.12
C PHE A 365 3.73 -41.65 -4.93
N GLY A 366 2.62 -41.45 -4.22
CA GLY A 366 2.01 -40.15 -3.98
C GLY A 366 2.86 -39.26 -3.08
N LEU A 367 2.83 -37.97 -3.37
CA LEU A 367 3.37 -36.87 -2.61
C LEU A 367 2.20 -35.99 -2.17
N GLY A 368 2.44 -34.71 -1.94
CA GLY A 368 1.48 -33.72 -1.46
C GLY A 368 2.17 -32.71 -0.54
N TRP A 369 1.90 -31.43 -0.76
CA TRP A 369 2.48 -30.34 0.04
C TRP A 369 1.61 -29.93 1.23
N ARG A 370 2.22 -29.19 2.17
CA ARG A 370 1.56 -28.52 3.29
C ARG A 370 1.91 -27.05 3.26
N ASP A 371 0.97 -26.21 3.68
CA ASP A 371 1.17 -24.75 3.77
C ASP A 371 2.33 -24.40 4.76
N ASP A 372 2.73 -25.31 5.66
CA ASP A 372 3.92 -25.19 6.53
C ASP A 372 5.22 -25.76 5.92
N ASP A 373 5.41 -25.61 4.60
CA ASP A 373 6.61 -25.98 3.82
C ASP A 373 7.05 -27.45 4.00
N THR A 374 6.07 -28.34 4.21
CA THR A 374 6.34 -29.72 4.65
C THR A 374 5.77 -30.77 3.69
N LEU A 375 6.67 -31.56 3.08
CA LEU A 375 6.32 -32.63 2.16
C LEU A 375 5.65 -33.83 2.87
N LEU A 376 4.57 -34.34 2.28
CA LEU A 376 4.00 -35.65 2.60
C LEU A 376 4.42 -36.72 1.58
N VAL A 377 4.47 -37.98 2.02
CA VAL A 377 4.79 -39.14 1.19
C VAL A 377 3.80 -40.28 1.46
N GLY A 378 3.00 -40.58 0.45
CA GLY A 378 2.04 -41.68 0.41
C GLY A 378 2.71 -43.01 0.10
N VAL A 379 2.45 -44.02 0.93
CA VAL A 379 3.05 -45.36 0.79
C VAL A 379 2.01 -46.45 1.02
N VAL A 380 1.92 -47.43 0.10
CA VAL A 380 1.11 -48.63 0.29
C VAL A 380 1.98 -49.85 0.61
N CYS A 381 1.52 -50.71 1.53
CA CYS A 381 1.98 -52.09 1.58
C CYS A 381 1.24 -52.92 0.51
N SER A 382 1.91 -53.18 -0.61
CA SER A 382 1.28 -53.82 -1.79
C SER A 382 0.86 -55.28 -1.61
N GLY A 383 1.32 -55.95 -0.54
CA GLY A 383 1.10 -57.37 -0.28
C GLY A 383 1.64 -58.33 -1.35
N ALA A 384 2.42 -57.85 -2.33
CA ALA A 384 2.85 -58.59 -3.51
C ALA A 384 3.52 -59.94 -3.19
N SER A 385 4.29 -60.02 -2.10
CA SER A 385 4.98 -61.24 -1.66
C SER A 385 4.04 -62.37 -1.20
N SER A 386 2.78 -62.04 -0.87
CA SER A 386 1.77 -63.01 -0.46
C SER A 386 1.12 -63.74 -1.64
N ALA A 387 1.24 -63.23 -2.87
CA ALA A 387 0.63 -63.82 -4.06
C ALA A 387 1.29 -65.16 -4.44
N ALA A 388 0.50 -66.23 -4.54
CA ALA A 388 1.01 -67.59 -4.72
C ALA A 388 1.11 -68.01 -6.20
N VAL A 389 2.24 -68.61 -6.57
CA VAL A 389 2.68 -68.86 -7.96
C VAL A 389 1.80 -69.85 -8.76
N ASN A 390 0.83 -70.55 -8.16
CA ASN A 390 0.17 -71.73 -8.79
C ASN A 390 -1.37 -71.82 -8.61
N ARG A 391 -2.09 -70.71 -8.37
CA ARG A 391 -3.57 -70.71 -8.34
C ARG A 391 -4.16 -69.42 -8.92
N THR A 392 -5.39 -69.55 -9.38
CA THR A 392 -6.19 -68.63 -10.19
C THR A 392 -7.65 -68.66 -9.71
N VAL A 393 -8.44 -67.63 -10.05
CA VAL A 393 -9.87 -67.56 -9.70
C VAL A 393 -10.75 -68.00 -10.87
N ARG A 394 -11.87 -68.66 -10.52
CA ARG A 394 -12.97 -68.97 -11.44
C ARG A 394 -14.09 -67.94 -11.27
N GLU A 395 -14.74 -67.63 -12.37
CA GLU A 395 -15.92 -66.75 -12.44
C GLU A 395 -16.93 -66.98 -11.30
N GLY A 396 -17.36 -65.88 -10.65
CA GLY A 396 -18.30 -65.90 -9.52
C GLY A 396 -17.79 -66.55 -8.23
N GLY A 397 -16.51 -66.91 -8.16
CA GLY A 397 -15.87 -67.42 -6.94
C GLY A 397 -15.22 -66.29 -6.12
N ALA A 398 -15.48 -66.27 -4.81
CA ALA A 398 -14.72 -65.43 -3.88
C ALA A 398 -13.20 -65.65 -4.06
N PRO A 399 -12.37 -64.58 -3.93
CA PRO A 399 -10.95 -64.63 -4.23
C PRO A 399 -10.28 -65.79 -3.49
N GLY A 400 -9.75 -66.74 -4.27
CA GLY A 400 -9.10 -67.91 -3.73
C GLY A 400 -7.78 -67.53 -3.04
N PRO A 401 -7.29 -68.34 -2.07
CA PRO A 401 -6.07 -68.07 -1.29
C PRO A 401 -4.76 -68.24 -2.10
N GLY A 402 -4.72 -67.66 -3.30
CA GLY A 402 -3.57 -67.67 -4.21
C GLY A 402 -3.33 -66.33 -4.92
N LEU A 403 -4.28 -65.40 -4.90
CA LEU A 403 -4.09 -64.04 -5.45
C LEU A 403 -3.40 -63.07 -4.49
N GLY A 404 -3.13 -63.52 -3.26
CA GLY A 404 -2.50 -62.75 -2.19
C GLY A 404 -3.37 -62.70 -0.94
N ASP A 405 -2.88 -62.01 0.07
CA ASP A 405 -3.47 -61.91 1.41
C ASP A 405 -3.90 -60.45 1.65
N PRO A 406 -5.18 -60.08 1.41
CA PRO A 406 -5.62 -58.68 1.45
C PRO A 406 -5.41 -58.02 2.83
N ARG A 407 -5.33 -58.81 3.90
CA ARG A 407 -4.97 -58.37 5.26
C ARG A 407 -3.53 -57.81 5.41
N GLN A 408 -2.73 -57.82 4.33
CA GLN A 408 -1.42 -57.19 4.25
C GLN A 408 -1.45 -55.84 3.53
N LEU A 409 -2.62 -55.42 3.02
CA LEU A 409 -2.84 -54.12 2.41
C LEU A 409 -3.04 -53.08 3.50
N ILE A 410 -2.11 -52.13 3.56
CA ILE A 410 -2.07 -51.07 4.58
C ILE A 410 -1.59 -49.81 3.87
N GLY A 411 -2.32 -48.71 4.00
CA GLY A 411 -1.89 -47.38 3.57
C GLY A 411 -1.13 -46.68 4.70
N TYR A 412 -0.17 -45.83 4.31
CA TYR A 412 0.62 -44.98 5.19
C TYR A 412 0.78 -43.60 4.56
N VAL A 413 0.87 -42.58 5.42
CA VAL A 413 1.37 -41.26 5.04
C VAL A 413 2.45 -40.85 6.02
N TYR A 414 3.60 -40.46 5.47
CA TYR A 414 4.74 -39.96 6.23
C TYR A 414 4.93 -38.48 5.95
N GLU A 415 5.28 -37.73 6.98
CA GLU A 415 5.85 -36.39 6.86
C GLU A 415 7.36 -36.52 6.59
N PHE A 416 7.90 -35.74 5.66
CA PHE A 416 9.32 -35.71 5.34
C PHE A 416 9.94 -34.33 5.65
N ALA A 417 10.81 -34.28 6.67
CA ALA A 417 11.57 -33.10 7.06
C ALA A 417 12.96 -33.49 7.58
N ASP A 418 13.97 -32.63 7.44
CA ASP A 418 15.35 -32.85 7.94
C ASP A 418 16.00 -34.20 7.52
N ASP A 419 15.75 -34.66 6.28
CA ASP A 419 16.12 -36.00 5.76
C ASP A 419 15.55 -37.18 6.59
N ARG A 420 14.38 -37.02 7.21
CA ARG A 420 13.71 -38.04 8.03
C ARG A 420 12.23 -38.15 7.73
N PHE A 421 11.70 -39.34 7.93
CA PHE A 421 10.28 -39.63 7.84
C PHE A 421 9.67 -39.77 9.24
N ALA A 422 8.50 -39.19 9.45
CA ALA A 422 7.64 -39.43 10.61
C ALA A 422 6.30 -40.01 10.13
N GLU A 423 5.89 -41.18 10.63
CA GLU A 423 4.56 -41.72 10.32
C GLU A 423 3.49 -40.80 10.94
N ARG A 424 2.59 -40.27 10.09
CA ARG A 424 1.47 -39.41 10.53
C ARG A 424 0.11 -40.08 10.42
N LEU A 425 -0.01 -41.10 9.57
CA LEU A 425 -1.22 -41.88 9.39
C LEU A 425 -0.87 -43.31 8.94
N TRP A 426 -1.63 -44.28 9.44
CA TRP A 426 -1.70 -45.63 8.86
C TRP A 426 -3.13 -46.18 8.96
N TRP A 427 -3.54 -46.98 7.97
CA TRP A 427 -4.84 -47.64 7.99
C TRP A 427 -4.83 -48.94 7.19
N TYR A 428 -5.65 -49.91 7.61
CA TYR A 428 -5.97 -51.06 6.75
C TYR A 428 -6.83 -50.60 5.59
N LEU A 429 -6.46 -50.98 4.37
CA LEU A 429 -7.28 -50.72 3.19
C LEU A 429 -8.53 -51.64 3.27
N PRO A 430 -9.74 -51.08 3.14
CA PRO A 430 -10.97 -51.75 3.58
C PRO A 430 -11.36 -52.96 2.73
N GLU A 431 -12.13 -53.89 3.34
CA GLU A 431 -12.72 -55.04 2.64
C GLU A 431 -14.20 -54.74 2.28
N ASP A 432 -14.51 -54.68 0.98
CA ASP A 432 -15.80 -54.40 0.30
C ASP A 432 -16.24 -52.92 0.31
N ARG A 433 -15.82 -52.19 -0.73
CA ARG A 433 -16.25 -50.83 -1.10
C ARG A 433 -17.39 -50.85 -2.14
N GLY A 434 -18.30 -51.82 -2.07
CA GLY A 434 -19.41 -51.92 -3.04
C GLY A 434 -19.03 -52.55 -4.38
N GLU A 435 -19.66 -52.08 -5.46
CA GLU A 435 -19.56 -52.67 -6.81
C GLU A 435 -18.86 -51.69 -7.77
N THR A 436 -17.79 -52.13 -8.43
CA THR A 436 -17.14 -51.36 -9.52
C THR A 436 -18.03 -51.29 -10.76
N PHE A 437 -18.89 -52.31 -10.93
CA PHE A 437 -19.80 -52.49 -12.05
C PHE A 437 -20.82 -53.57 -11.67
N ASP A 438 -22.11 -53.25 -11.64
CA ASP A 438 -23.21 -54.25 -11.59
C ASP A 438 -24.25 -53.93 -12.69
N ASN A 439 -24.47 -54.88 -13.59
CA ASN A 439 -25.48 -54.76 -14.65
C ASN A 439 -26.60 -55.82 -14.62
N GLU A 440 -26.89 -56.37 -13.42
CA GLU A 440 -27.81 -57.50 -13.17
C GLU A 440 -27.37 -58.84 -13.82
N LEU A 441 -26.35 -58.85 -14.68
CA LEU A 441 -25.82 -60.04 -15.37
C LEU A 441 -24.38 -60.36 -14.96
N ILE A 442 -23.58 -59.33 -14.66
CA ILE A 442 -22.19 -59.37 -14.17
C ILE A 442 -22.10 -58.34 -13.04
N SER A 443 -21.55 -58.74 -11.89
CA SER A 443 -21.21 -57.85 -10.77
C SER A 443 -19.74 -58.05 -10.38
N ASN A 444 -19.00 -56.96 -10.26
CA ASN A 444 -17.60 -56.91 -9.89
C ASN A 444 -17.45 -56.08 -8.61
N LYS A 445 -16.76 -56.64 -7.61
CA LYS A 445 -16.58 -56.03 -6.29
C LYS A 445 -15.38 -55.10 -6.22
N ALA A 446 -15.56 -53.92 -5.60
CA ALA A 446 -14.49 -52.95 -5.34
C ALA A 446 -13.62 -53.34 -4.12
N VAL A 447 -13.17 -54.60 -4.09
CA VAL A 447 -12.35 -55.13 -3.00
C VAL A 447 -10.88 -54.98 -3.38
N TRP A 448 -10.10 -54.32 -2.52
CA TRP A 448 -8.67 -54.18 -2.72
C TRP A 448 -7.94 -55.54 -2.72
N HIS A 449 -6.99 -55.70 -3.65
CA HIS A 449 -6.24 -56.92 -3.87
C HIS A 449 -4.72 -56.67 -3.85
N ALA A 450 -3.98 -57.69 -3.42
CA ALA A 450 -2.52 -57.66 -3.45
C ALA A 450 -1.99 -57.57 -4.88
N TRP A 451 -0.88 -56.84 -5.05
CA TRP A 451 -0.34 -56.56 -6.38
C TRP A 451 0.07 -57.84 -7.12
N THR A 452 -0.32 -57.94 -8.38
CA THR A 452 -0.07 -59.07 -9.28
C THR A 452 0.59 -58.62 -10.59
N PRO A 453 1.63 -59.32 -11.08
CA PRO A 453 2.24 -59.06 -12.40
C PRO A 453 1.52 -59.80 -13.54
N THR A 454 0.33 -60.35 -13.29
CA THR A 454 -0.36 -61.31 -14.18
C THR A 454 -1.87 -61.21 -14.07
N TYR A 455 -2.55 -61.56 -15.15
CA TYR A 455 -4.00 -61.69 -15.23
C TYR A 455 -4.52 -62.66 -14.13
N PRO A 456 -5.51 -62.25 -13.32
CA PRO A 456 -5.89 -62.96 -12.09
C PRO A 456 -6.84 -64.15 -12.29
N TYR A 457 -7.55 -64.24 -13.42
CA TYR A 457 -8.57 -65.28 -13.69
C TYR A 457 -8.07 -66.44 -14.58
N ASP A 458 -8.73 -67.59 -14.47
CA ASP A 458 -8.42 -68.80 -15.27
C ASP A 458 -8.86 -68.67 -16.74
N ASP A 459 -10.05 -68.11 -16.96
CA ASP A 459 -10.77 -68.02 -18.22
C ASP A 459 -10.78 -66.55 -18.74
N GLU A 460 -11.30 -66.30 -19.94
CA GLU A 460 -11.46 -64.94 -20.48
C GLU A 460 -12.80 -64.34 -20.02
N HIS A 461 -12.82 -63.05 -19.71
CA HIS A 461 -13.98 -62.32 -19.20
C HIS A 461 -14.27 -61.08 -20.06
N ASP A 462 -15.55 -60.75 -20.24
CA ASP A 462 -15.97 -59.61 -21.07
C ASP A 462 -15.71 -58.26 -20.39
N ALA A 463 -15.89 -58.14 -19.08
CA ALA A 463 -15.52 -56.95 -18.29
C ALA A 463 -14.73 -57.35 -17.04
N VAL A 464 -13.57 -56.70 -16.82
CA VAL A 464 -12.60 -57.10 -15.78
C VAL A 464 -12.25 -55.93 -14.87
N SER A 465 -12.49 -56.09 -13.57
CA SER A 465 -11.89 -55.26 -12.53
C SER A 465 -11.07 -56.14 -11.58
N PHE A 466 -9.95 -55.64 -11.09
CA PHE A 466 -9.13 -56.31 -10.08
C PHE A 466 -8.36 -55.28 -9.24
N PRO A 467 -9.04 -54.53 -8.35
CA PRO A 467 -8.47 -53.30 -7.79
C PRO A 467 -7.20 -53.54 -6.98
N GLN A 468 -6.12 -52.85 -7.33
CA GLN A 468 -4.80 -52.96 -6.69
C GLN A 468 -4.37 -51.57 -6.19
N PRO A 469 -4.38 -51.31 -4.86
CA PRO A 469 -4.27 -49.97 -4.33
C PRO A 469 -2.86 -49.41 -4.47
N ALA A 470 -2.76 -48.13 -4.82
CA ALA A 470 -1.59 -47.28 -4.61
C ALA A 470 -2.05 -45.97 -3.94
N VAL A 471 -1.34 -45.48 -2.92
CA VAL A 471 -1.51 -44.09 -2.48
C VAL A 471 -0.84 -43.23 -3.53
N SER A 472 -1.64 -42.51 -4.32
CA SER A 472 -1.20 -41.95 -5.58
C SER A 472 -1.00 -40.44 -5.58
N ASP A 473 -1.69 -39.74 -4.68
CA ASP A 473 -1.68 -38.28 -4.50
C ASP A 473 -2.32 -37.93 -3.13
N LEU A 474 -1.98 -36.78 -2.53
CA LEU A 474 -2.44 -36.31 -1.23
C LEU A 474 -2.68 -34.78 -1.24
N ALA A 475 -3.90 -34.36 -0.89
CA ALA A 475 -4.25 -32.96 -0.67
C ALA A 475 -4.66 -32.70 0.78
N ILE A 476 -4.67 -31.44 1.22
CA ILE A 476 -5.17 -31.02 2.54
C ILE A 476 -6.23 -29.93 2.36
N ASP A 477 -7.36 -30.06 3.05
CA ASP A 477 -8.43 -29.06 3.04
C ASP A 477 -8.18 -27.89 4.02
N GLU A 478 -8.95 -26.81 3.88
CA GLU A 478 -8.91 -25.61 4.73
C GLU A 478 -9.05 -25.86 6.24
N ARG A 479 -9.43 -27.09 6.65
CA ARG A 479 -9.64 -27.50 8.04
C ARG A 479 -8.56 -28.47 8.52
N GLY A 480 -7.51 -28.67 7.72
CA GLY A 480 -6.38 -29.55 7.98
C GLY A 480 -6.71 -31.04 7.82
N ASN A 481 -7.85 -31.42 7.23
CA ASN A 481 -8.11 -32.82 6.92
C ASN A 481 -7.28 -33.23 5.70
N LEU A 482 -6.64 -34.38 5.79
CA LEU A 482 -5.92 -35.01 4.70
C LEU A 482 -6.93 -35.72 3.79
N VAL A 483 -6.89 -35.42 2.50
CA VAL A 483 -7.64 -36.10 1.44
C VAL A 483 -6.65 -36.96 0.64
N ILE A 484 -6.98 -38.22 0.47
CA ILE A 484 -6.07 -39.25 -0.04
C ILE A 484 -6.68 -39.86 -1.29
N ALA A 485 -6.05 -39.66 -2.44
CA ALA A 485 -6.41 -40.39 -3.64
C ALA A 485 -5.74 -41.76 -3.66
N LEU A 486 -6.52 -42.78 -3.99
CA LEU A 486 -6.02 -44.14 -4.20
C LEU A 486 -6.23 -44.56 -5.66
N ALA A 487 -5.15 -44.66 -6.42
CA ALA A 487 -5.19 -45.20 -7.78
C ALA A 487 -5.35 -46.73 -7.78
N ASP A 488 -6.05 -47.22 -8.80
CA ASP A 488 -6.09 -48.65 -9.12
C ASP A 488 -5.03 -49.02 -10.17
N ARG A 489 -3.97 -49.71 -9.73
CA ARG A 489 -2.91 -50.24 -10.61
C ARG A 489 -3.44 -51.14 -11.72
N TRP A 490 -4.61 -51.79 -11.58
CA TRP A 490 -5.22 -52.59 -12.66
C TRP A 490 -5.61 -51.74 -13.88
N GLY A 491 -6.19 -50.55 -13.66
CA GLY A 491 -6.47 -49.58 -14.74
C GLY A 491 -5.19 -49.20 -15.46
N HIS A 492 -4.11 -48.90 -14.74
CA HIS A 492 -2.84 -48.57 -15.36
C HIS A 492 -2.13 -49.78 -16.03
N GLN A 493 -2.45 -51.00 -15.63
CA GLN A 493 -1.95 -52.26 -16.23
C GLN A 493 -2.71 -52.71 -17.49
N THR A 494 -3.89 -52.16 -17.78
CA THR A 494 -4.76 -52.67 -18.85
C THR A 494 -5.31 -51.55 -19.74
N ALA A 495 -5.94 -51.97 -20.83
CA ALA A 495 -6.69 -51.11 -21.73
C ALA A 495 -7.82 -51.94 -22.39
N PRO A 496 -8.92 -51.31 -22.84
CA PRO A 496 -9.95 -51.97 -23.63
C PRO A 496 -9.38 -52.71 -24.85
N ASP A 497 -9.99 -53.86 -25.19
CA ASP A 497 -9.63 -54.74 -26.32
C ASP A 497 -8.19 -55.32 -26.40
N THR A 498 -7.39 -55.15 -25.36
CA THR A 498 -6.00 -55.68 -25.30
C THR A 498 -5.91 -57.13 -24.80
N VAL A 499 -4.69 -57.63 -24.58
CA VAL A 499 -4.47 -58.91 -23.86
C VAL A 499 -3.52 -58.73 -22.67
N ALA A 500 -3.63 -59.61 -21.67
CA ALA A 500 -2.79 -59.62 -20.48
C ALA A 500 -2.07 -60.98 -20.26
N PRO A 501 -0.88 -61.02 -19.62
CA PRO A 501 -0.15 -62.27 -19.36
C PRO A 501 -0.78 -63.08 -18.22
N GLY A 502 -1.27 -64.29 -18.51
CA GLY A 502 -1.76 -65.23 -17.51
C GLY A 502 -0.65 -66.03 -16.83
N ARG A 503 -0.91 -66.49 -15.60
CA ARG A 503 0.03 -67.30 -14.78
C ARG A 503 0.41 -68.65 -15.42
N ASP A 504 -0.37 -69.15 -16.38
CA ASP A 504 -0.09 -70.36 -17.15
C ASP A 504 0.86 -70.14 -18.34
N GLY A 505 1.38 -68.92 -18.53
CA GLY A 505 2.25 -68.53 -19.63
C GLY A 505 1.51 -68.33 -20.96
N ARG A 506 0.18 -68.26 -20.93
CA ARG A 506 -0.65 -67.86 -22.08
C ARG A 506 -1.21 -66.46 -21.83
N VAL A 507 -1.50 -65.73 -22.90
CA VAL A 507 -2.27 -64.48 -22.80
C VAL A 507 -3.77 -64.75 -22.58
N ARG A 508 -4.50 -63.76 -22.07
CA ARG A 508 -5.97 -63.70 -21.98
C ARG A 508 -6.45 -62.37 -22.56
N ARG A 509 -7.56 -62.35 -23.29
CA ARG A 509 -8.18 -61.10 -23.73
C ARG A 509 -8.75 -60.30 -22.56
N VAL A 510 -8.62 -58.98 -22.65
CA VAL A 510 -9.30 -57.98 -21.83
C VAL A 510 -10.21 -57.21 -22.77
N THR A 511 -11.50 -57.52 -22.81
CA THR A 511 -12.44 -56.85 -23.74
C THR A 511 -12.79 -55.46 -23.21
N GLU A 512 -13.17 -55.37 -21.94
CA GLU A 512 -13.44 -54.13 -21.19
C GLU A 512 -12.72 -54.21 -19.84
N SER A 513 -12.21 -53.07 -19.35
CA SER A 513 -11.51 -52.97 -18.07
C SER A 513 -12.09 -51.80 -17.28
N VAL A 514 -12.35 -52.02 -15.99
CA VAL A 514 -12.94 -51.04 -15.08
C VAL A 514 -12.00 -50.90 -13.90
N ALA A 515 -11.30 -49.76 -13.83
CA ALA A 515 -10.56 -49.34 -12.66
C ALA A 515 -11.52 -49.09 -11.49
N ALA A 516 -11.04 -49.23 -10.26
CA ALA A 516 -11.76 -48.73 -9.08
C ALA A 516 -10.78 -48.16 -8.06
N GLY A 517 -10.45 -46.87 -8.24
CA GLY A 517 -9.75 -46.07 -7.25
C GLY A 517 -10.64 -45.78 -6.04
N ASP A 518 -10.28 -44.84 -5.19
CA ASP A 518 -11.00 -44.48 -3.95
C ASP A 518 -10.54 -43.07 -3.52
N LEU A 519 -11.38 -42.32 -2.81
CA LEU A 519 -11.07 -41.00 -2.28
C LEU A 519 -11.39 -40.98 -0.78
N VAL A 520 -10.34 -40.96 0.05
CA VAL A 520 -10.48 -41.20 1.50
C VAL A 520 -10.08 -39.96 2.29
N ARG A 521 -10.85 -39.60 3.31
CA ARG A 521 -10.48 -38.55 4.27
C ARG A 521 -9.82 -39.10 5.53
N ALA A 522 -8.86 -38.36 6.07
CA ALA A 522 -8.37 -38.50 7.43
C ALA A 522 -8.41 -37.15 8.16
N CYS A 523 -8.94 -37.12 9.37
CA CYS A 523 -9.11 -35.89 10.14
C CYS A 523 -7.96 -35.71 11.16
N PRO A 524 -7.59 -34.48 11.55
CA PRO A 524 -6.56 -34.23 12.56
C PRO A 524 -6.78 -34.99 13.87
N PHE A 525 -5.76 -35.74 14.31
CA PHE A 525 -5.80 -36.53 15.53
C PHE A 525 -4.40 -36.72 16.14
N GLY A 526 -4.16 -36.07 17.28
CA GLY A 526 -2.85 -36.12 17.95
C GLY A 526 -1.80 -35.29 17.23
N GLU A 527 -0.69 -35.92 16.84
CA GLU A 527 0.40 -35.30 16.06
C GLU A 527 0.33 -35.73 14.57
N GLY A 528 -0.84 -36.09 14.07
CA GLY A 528 -1.06 -36.60 12.71
C GLY A 528 -2.56 -36.73 12.42
N TRP A 529 -2.98 -37.76 11.71
CA TRP A 529 -4.37 -37.96 11.30
C TRP A 529 -4.96 -39.31 11.76
N THR A 530 -6.28 -39.38 11.77
CA THR A 530 -7.05 -40.62 11.88
C THR A 530 -7.95 -40.76 10.67
N ILE A 531 -7.95 -41.94 10.05
CA ILE A 531 -8.82 -42.25 8.90
C ILE A 531 -10.31 -42.09 9.30
N GLU A 532 -11.15 -41.75 8.32
CA GLU A 532 -12.60 -41.67 8.45
C GLU A 532 -13.26 -42.91 9.07
N GLY A 533 -14.42 -42.69 9.70
CA GLY A 533 -15.10 -43.69 10.50
C GLY A 533 -14.40 -44.04 11.84
N GLN A 534 -13.20 -43.50 12.10
CA GLN A 534 -12.43 -43.75 13.33
C GLN A 534 -12.21 -42.49 14.17
N ASN A 535 -12.10 -42.67 15.49
CA ASN A 535 -11.71 -41.66 16.48
C ASN A 535 -12.50 -40.32 16.48
N GLY A 536 -13.63 -40.24 15.80
CA GLY A 536 -14.46 -39.03 15.67
C GLY A 536 -14.34 -38.34 14.31
N CYS A 537 -13.46 -38.80 13.43
CA CYS A 537 -13.49 -38.43 12.01
C CYS A 537 -14.75 -39.02 11.36
N ALA A 538 -15.58 -38.17 10.76
CA ALA A 538 -16.85 -38.60 10.21
C ALA A 538 -16.65 -39.39 8.90
N GLY A 539 -17.27 -40.58 8.83
CA GLY A 539 -17.68 -41.16 7.54
C GLY A 539 -19.00 -40.53 7.07
N GLY A 540 -19.33 -40.75 5.80
CA GLY A 540 -20.37 -40.08 5.03
C GLY A 540 -21.80 -40.55 5.28
N PHE A 541 -22.71 -40.09 4.41
CA PHE A 541 -24.15 -40.07 4.62
C PHE A 541 -24.93 -41.18 3.89
N GLY A 542 -24.26 -42.25 3.50
CA GLY A 542 -24.87 -43.51 3.08
C GLY A 542 -24.03 -44.69 3.55
N ASN A 543 -24.65 -45.76 4.03
CA ASN A 543 -24.00 -47.01 4.51
C ASN A 543 -23.07 -46.86 5.74
N GLY A 544 -22.46 -45.70 5.99
CA GLY A 544 -21.91 -45.24 7.27
C GLY A 544 -20.41 -45.53 7.50
N TRP A 545 -19.60 -45.61 6.44
CA TRP A 545 -18.17 -45.92 6.54
C TRP A 545 -17.25 -44.97 5.77
N GLU A 546 -17.64 -44.63 4.54
CA GLU A 546 -16.86 -43.85 3.56
C GLU A 546 -17.31 -42.38 3.56
N PHE A 547 -16.42 -41.39 3.52
CA PHE A 547 -16.81 -39.98 3.51
C PHE A 547 -17.25 -39.45 2.14
N PHE A 548 -16.47 -39.70 1.09
CA PHE A 548 -16.71 -39.16 -0.25
C PHE A 548 -17.69 -40.00 -1.09
N ASP A 549 -18.86 -40.32 -0.50
CA ASP A 549 -19.91 -41.16 -1.12
C ASP A 549 -20.53 -40.57 -2.42
N GLY A 550 -20.13 -39.35 -2.80
CA GLY A 550 -20.45 -38.70 -4.06
C GLY A 550 -19.76 -39.27 -5.29
N ASP A 551 -18.72 -40.09 -5.14
CA ASP A 551 -17.96 -40.67 -6.25
C ASP A 551 -18.73 -41.76 -7.03
N SER A 552 -19.89 -42.22 -6.55
CA SER A 552 -20.69 -43.22 -7.24
C SER A 552 -21.56 -42.62 -8.35
N TYR A 553 -21.52 -43.26 -9.53
CA TYR A 553 -22.41 -42.98 -10.66
C TYR A 553 -23.23 -44.21 -11.08
N GLY A 554 -24.47 -44.26 -10.59
CA GLY A 554 -25.53 -45.13 -11.08
C GLY A 554 -25.30 -46.62 -10.86
N TRP A 555 -24.51 -47.23 -11.76
CA TRP A 555 -24.20 -48.66 -11.82
C TRP A 555 -22.71 -48.94 -11.48
N HIS A 556 -21.94 -47.88 -11.19
CA HIS A 556 -20.55 -47.89 -10.76
C HIS A 556 -20.42 -47.13 -9.42
N ALA A 557 -19.65 -47.67 -8.48
CA ALA A 557 -19.05 -46.92 -7.36
C ALA A 557 -17.54 -46.83 -7.58
N GLU A 558 -16.83 -46.04 -6.76
CA GLU A 558 -15.37 -46.05 -6.70
C GLU A 558 -14.73 -45.57 -8.01
N THR A 559 -15.19 -44.41 -8.50
CA THR A 559 -14.89 -43.90 -9.85
C THR A 559 -13.64 -43.02 -9.93
N ALA A 560 -13.02 -42.68 -8.79
CA ALA A 560 -11.74 -41.98 -8.76
C ALA A 560 -10.63 -42.75 -9.54
N MET A 561 -9.76 -42.03 -10.24
CA MET A 561 -8.66 -42.58 -11.05
C MET A 561 -7.31 -42.56 -10.34
N GLY A 562 -7.04 -41.55 -9.50
CA GLY A 562 -5.80 -41.51 -8.71
C GLY A 562 -5.23 -40.14 -8.32
N ALA A 563 -5.81 -39.01 -8.75
CA ALA A 563 -5.31 -37.67 -8.43
C ALA A 563 -6.36 -36.82 -7.71
N VAL A 564 -5.92 -35.94 -6.81
CA VAL A 564 -6.71 -35.01 -6.00
C VAL A 564 -5.97 -33.68 -5.80
N LEU A 565 -6.50 -32.61 -6.40
CA LEU A 565 -6.01 -31.25 -6.25
C LEU A 565 -6.90 -30.46 -5.28
N ARG A 566 -6.32 -29.84 -4.24
CA ARG A 566 -6.96 -28.74 -3.50
C ARG A 566 -6.55 -27.41 -4.14
N LEU A 567 -7.53 -26.56 -4.39
CA LEU A 567 -7.30 -25.18 -4.78
C LEU A 567 -7.29 -24.30 -3.51
N PRO A 568 -6.34 -23.36 -3.34
CA PRO A 568 -6.26 -22.51 -2.16
C PRO A 568 -7.55 -21.76 -1.84
N GLY A 569 -7.90 -21.72 -0.55
CA GLY A 569 -9.06 -20.98 -0.03
C GLY A 569 -10.41 -21.57 -0.40
N ARG A 570 -10.53 -22.87 -0.68
CA ARG A 570 -11.79 -23.49 -1.15
C ARG A 570 -12.19 -24.74 -0.38
N ASP A 571 -13.50 -24.87 -0.19
CA ASP A 571 -14.15 -26.04 0.43
C ASP A 571 -14.36 -27.22 -0.56
N ASP A 572 -13.68 -27.21 -1.71
CA ASP A 572 -13.75 -28.26 -2.73
C ASP A 572 -12.38 -28.82 -3.12
N VAL A 573 -12.36 -30.10 -3.53
CA VAL A 573 -11.21 -30.75 -4.16
C VAL A 573 -11.58 -31.23 -5.56
N VAL A 574 -10.62 -31.19 -6.48
CA VAL A 574 -10.75 -31.64 -7.87
C VAL A 574 -10.11 -33.00 -8.03
N VAL A 575 -10.80 -33.96 -8.63
CA VAL A 575 -10.38 -35.36 -8.69
C VAL A 575 -10.49 -35.89 -10.12
N THR A 576 -9.50 -36.66 -10.58
CA THR A 576 -9.61 -37.39 -11.85
C THR A 576 -10.58 -38.54 -11.69
N GLN A 577 -11.62 -38.60 -12.54
CA GLN A 577 -12.76 -39.50 -12.33
C GLN A 577 -13.25 -40.13 -13.65
N MET A 578 -13.67 -41.40 -13.61
CA MET A 578 -14.49 -41.99 -14.68
C MET A 578 -15.96 -41.64 -14.49
N ASP A 579 -16.71 -41.60 -15.60
CA ASP A 579 -18.09 -41.12 -15.63
C ASP A 579 -18.28 -39.79 -14.83
N PRO A 580 -17.46 -38.75 -15.06
CA PRO A 580 -17.43 -37.52 -14.26
C PRO A 580 -18.72 -36.69 -14.33
N VAL A 581 -19.63 -37.01 -15.25
CA VAL A 581 -20.87 -36.27 -15.51
C VAL A 581 -22.05 -37.21 -15.46
N ARG A 582 -23.05 -36.86 -14.63
CA ARG A 582 -24.16 -37.74 -14.24
C ARG A 582 -25.31 -37.79 -15.26
N ALA A 583 -25.03 -37.95 -16.55
CA ALA A 583 -26.02 -37.95 -17.64
C ALA A 583 -26.25 -39.33 -18.29
N ASP A 584 -27.49 -39.60 -18.72
CA ASP A 584 -28.02 -40.95 -19.07
C ASP A 584 -27.30 -41.71 -20.22
N ASP A 585 -26.34 -41.11 -20.94
CA ASP A 585 -25.64 -41.70 -22.10
C ASP A 585 -24.10 -41.74 -22.01
N THR A 586 -23.50 -41.29 -20.91
CA THR A 586 -22.04 -41.02 -20.77
C THR A 586 -21.17 -42.24 -20.44
N TRP A 587 -21.62 -43.45 -20.78
CA TRP A 587 -21.25 -44.72 -20.13
C TRP A 587 -19.77 -45.17 -20.19
N ARG A 588 -18.88 -44.42 -20.87
CA ARG A 588 -17.44 -44.69 -21.01
C ARG A 588 -16.63 -43.38 -21.08
N SER A 589 -16.88 -42.47 -20.14
CA SER A 589 -16.24 -41.15 -20.13
C SER A 589 -15.19 -41.03 -19.03
N GLY A 590 -14.30 -40.05 -19.19
CA GLY A 590 -13.30 -39.66 -18.19
C GLY A 590 -13.10 -38.15 -18.17
N GLY A 591 -12.73 -37.62 -17.00
CA GLY A 591 -12.58 -36.19 -16.80
C GLY A 591 -12.35 -35.83 -15.33
N LEU A 592 -12.85 -34.65 -14.94
CA LEU A 592 -12.67 -34.07 -13.62
C LEU A 592 -14.00 -34.03 -12.88
N ALA A 593 -13.98 -34.30 -11.57
CA ALA A 593 -15.10 -34.11 -10.66
C ALA A 593 -14.67 -33.30 -9.45
N TRP A 594 -15.55 -32.42 -8.96
CA TRP A 594 -15.33 -31.62 -7.76
C TRP A 594 -16.15 -32.17 -6.61
N HIS A 595 -15.54 -32.34 -5.45
CA HIS A 595 -16.18 -32.87 -4.25
C HIS A 595 -16.00 -31.92 -3.07
N ASP A 596 -17.10 -31.67 -2.34
CA ASP A 596 -17.15 -30.79 -1.16
C ASP A 596 -16.47 -31.46 0.05
N THR A 597 -15.47 -30.82 0.64
CA THR A 597 -14.66 -31.39 1.74
C THR A 597 -15.38 -31.39 3.09
N ARG A 598 -16.45 -30.60 3.23
CA ARG A 598 -17.29 -30.54 4.44
C ARG A 598 -18.29 -31.68 4.54
N THR A 599 -18.82 -32.12 3.39
CA THR A 599 -19.94 -33.05 3.26
C THR A 599 -19.62 -34.37 2.55
N GLY A 600 -18.58 -34.40 1.70
CA GLY A 600 -18.20 -35.54 0.87
C GLY A 600 -18.97 -35.65 -0.45
N GLY A 601 -19.83 -34.66 -0.75
CA GLY A 601 -20.73 -34.70 -1.89
C GLY A 601 -20.11 -34.15 -3.19
N TYR A 602 -20.44 -34.79 -4.31
CA TYR A 602 -20.19 -34.28 -5.66
C TYR A 602 -20.87 -32.91 -5.86
N LEU A 603 -20.11 -31.95 -6.40
CA LEU A 603 -20.53 -30.58 -6.71
C LEU A 603 -20.78 -30.38 -8.21
N LYS A 604 -19.74 -30.58 -9.02
CA LYS A 604 -19.72 -30.35 -10.48
C LYS A 604 -18.74 -31.32 -11.15
N GLY A 605 -18.79 -31.39 -12.47
CA GLY A 605 -17.91 -32.25 -13.27
C GLY A 605 -17.68 -31.67 -14.66
N ALA A 606 -16.54 -32.04 -15.24
CA ALA A 606 -16.11 -31.68 -16.58
C ALA A 606 -15.61 -32.93 -17.31
N ARG A 607 -16.00 -33.11 -18.56
CA ARG A 607 -15.66 -34.29 -19.36
C ARG A 607 -14.47 -33.97 -20.26
N LEU A 608 -13.45 -34.83 -20.28
CA LEU A 608 -12.26 -34.65 -21.12
C LEU A 608 -12.21 -35.64 -22.30
N TYR A 609 -12.89 -36.78 -22.18
CA TYR A 609 -13.12 -37.70 -23.29
C TYR A 609 -14.36 -38.57 -23.12
N ASP A 610 -14.86 -39.07 -24.25
CA ASP A 610 -15.81 -40.19 -24.34
C ASP A 610 -15.12 -41.45 -24.92
N GLY A 611 -15.79 -42.61 -24.86
CA GLY A 611 -15.17 -43.91 -25.15
C GLY A 611 -15.32 -44.41 -26.59
N ARG A 612 -14.27 -45.09 -27.08
CA ARG A 612 -14.16 -46.00 -28.25
C ARG A 612 -14.67 -45.58 -29.65
N SER A 613 -15.45 -44.52 -29.80
CA SER A 613 -15.97 -44.01 -31.09
C SER A 613 -16.38 -42.54 -31.01
N ALA A 614 -15.78 -41.82 -30.08
CA ALA A 614 -16.03 -40.42 -29.77
C ALA A 614 -14.66 -39.76 -29.52
N GLN A 615 -14.57 -38.46 -29.78
CA GLN A 615 -13.30 -37.74 -29.77
C GLN A 615 -12.84 -37.42 -28.34
N PRO A 616 -11.52 -37.38 -28.06
CA PRO A 616 -10.46 -37.99 -28.86
C PRO A 616 -10.66 -39.50 -28.97
N ASP A 617 -10.57 -40.05 -30.19
CA ASP A 617 -10.75 -41.50 -30.41
C ASP A 617 -9.59 -42.27 -29.74
N HIS A 618 -9.83 -43.53 -29.37
CA HIS A 618 -8.81 -44.43 -28.77
C HIS A 618 -8.27 -43.99 -27.40
N THR A 619 -9.19 -43.63 -26.49
CA THR A 619 -8.93 -43.42 -25.06
C THR A 619 -8.80 -44.75 -24.30
N PHE A 620 -8.29 -44.70 -23.06
CA PHE A 620 -8.29 -45.86 -22.16
C PHE A 620 -9.69 -46.20 -21.58
N GLU A 621 -10.76 -45.52 -21.99
CA GLU A 621 -12.11 -45.67 -21.44
C GLU A 621 -12.09 -45.60 -19.89
N LYS A 622 -12.41 -46.71 -19.21
CA LYS A 622 -12.44 -46.85 -17.75
C LYS A 622 -11.16 -47.47 -17.15
N ALA A 623 -10.09 -47.59 -17.93
CA ALA A 623 -8.80 -48.15 -17.50
C ALA A 623 -7.79 -47.05 -17.14
N SER A 624 -8.17 -46.14 -16.24
CA SER A 624 -7.38 -44.99 -15.77
C SER A 624 -6.73 -44.20 -16.93
N GLY A 625 -7.56 -43.48 -17.70
CA GLY A 625 -7.11 -42.70 -18.85
C GLY A 625 -6.56 -41.31 -18.53
N LEU A 626 -6.70 -40.86 -17.28
CA LEU A 626 -6.09 -39.64 -16.77
C LEU A 626 -5.01 -39.99 -15.74
N GLY A 627 -4.05 -39.08 -15.59
CA GLY A 627 -3.02 -39.12 -14.56
C GLY A 627 -3.29 -38.06 -13.50
N ASP A 628 -2.28 -37.22 -13.29
CA ASP A 628 -2.22 -36.24 -12.21
C ASP A 628 -2.88 -34.88 -12.53
N LEU A 629 -2.98 -34.02 -11.50
CA LEU A 629 -3.58 -32.69 -11.53
C LEU A 629 -2.65 -31.63 -10.91
N ALA A 630 -2.54 -30.45 -11.53
CA ALA A 630 -1.88 -29.29 -10.92
C ALA A 630 -2.62 -27.98 -11.22
N ALA A 631 -2.59 -27.02 -10.29
CA ALA A 631 -3.26 -25.74 -10.45
C ALA A 631 -2.37 -24.72 -11.17
N LEU A 632 -2.84 -24.18 -12.30
CA LEU A 632 -2.23 -23.02 -12.96
C LEU A 632 -2.71 -21.74 -12.27
N CYS A 633 -2.28 -21.57 -11.02
CA CYS A 633 -2.56 -20.40 -10.19
C CYS A 633 -2.03 -19.11 -10.81
N GLY A 634 -0.95 -19.20 -11.60
CA GLY A 634 -0.23 -18.05 -12.13
C GLY A 634 0.62 -17.37 -11.06
N GLY A 635 1.42 -16.38 -11.48
CA GLY A 635 1.95 -15.40 -10.54
C GLY A 635 0.85 -14.42 -10.13
N PRO A 636 0.96 -13.78 -8.95
CA PRO A 636 0.00 -12.76 -8.53
C PRO A 636 -0.01 -11.56 -9.48
N PRO A 637 -1.16 -10.87 -9.61
CA PRO A 637 -1.24 -9.61 -10.34
C PRO A 637 -0.30 -8.59 -9.69
N LEU A 638 0.59 -8.00 -10.46
CA LEU A 638 1.54 -7.01 -9.94
C LEU A 638 0.99 -5.59 -10.11
N GLN A 639 1.20 -4.76 -9.09
CA GLN A 639 0.85 -3.35 -9.05
C GLN A 639 2.09 -2.50 -8.66
N ILE A 640 2.34 -1.45 -9.44
CA ILE A 640 3.22 -0.34 -9.06
C ILE A 640 2.33 0.86 -8.81
N ALA A 641 2.19 1.28 -7.55
CA ALA A 641 1.34 2.41 -7.18
C ALA A 641 2.13 3.44 -6.35
N GLY A 642 1.59 4.64 -6.21
CA GLY A 642 2.27 5.71 -5.46
C GLY A 642 1.40 6.94 -5.24
N ALA A 643 1.88 7.91 -4.49
CA ALA A 643 1.19 9.16 -4.24
C ALA A 643 2.09 10.36 -4.53
N VAL A 644 1.55 11.39 -5.17
CA VAL A 644 2.23 12.68 -5.37
C VAL A 644 1.72 13.67 -4.33
N TRP A 645 2.62 14.21 -3.52
CA TRP A 645 2.28 15.08 -2.39
C TRP A 645 3.23 16.28 -2.27
N HIS A 646 2.72 17.37 -1.69
CA HIS A 646 3.49 18.58 -1.41
C HIS A 646 4.10 18.47 -0.02
N ASP A 647 5.37 18.11 0.02
CA ASP A 647 6.23 18.13 1.20
C ASP A 647 6.52 19.58 1.62
N ARG A 648 5.78 20.06 2.62
CA ARG A 648 5.82 21.49 2.99
C ARG A 648 6.94 21.83 3.98
N ASP A 649 7.42 20.87 4.77
CA ASP A 649 8.47 21.09 5.77
C ASP A 649 9.86 20.61 5.32
N ALA A 650 9.90 19.81 4.25
CA ALA A 650 11.05 19.27 3.54
C ALA A 650 11.87 18.23 4.32
N ASP A 651 11.23 17.45 5.20
CA ASP A 651 11.87 16.30 5.86
C ASP A 651 11.89 15.01 5.02
N GLY A 652 11.02 14.90 4.01
CA GLY A 652 10.90 13.76 3.09
C GLY A 652 9.99 12.63 3.55
N LEU A 653 9.29 12.78 4.69
CA LEU A 653 8.30 11.86 5.23
C LEU A 653 6.89 12.38 4.95
N ARG A 654 5.95 11.48 4.66
CA ARG A 654 4.57 11.85 4.34
C ARG A 654 3.73 12.02 5.61
N ASP A 655 3.58 13.27 6.05
CA ASP A 655 2.82 13.62 7.24
C ASP A 655 1.32 13.86 6.96
N PRO A 656 0.45 13.83 8.00
CA PRO A 656 -1.00 13.91 7.81
C PRO A 656 -1.46 15.17 7.08
N ASP A 657 -0.80 16.32 7.31
CA ASP A 657 -1.15 17.61 6.70
C ASP A 657 -0.42 17.93 5.38
N ASP A 658 0.37 17.00 4.84
CA ASP A 658 0.92 17.13 3.51
C ASP A 658 -0.16 17.05 2.43
N GLN A 659 -0.09 17.99 1.49
CA GLN A 659 -1.17 18.22 0.55
C GLN A 659 -1.00 17.33 -0.68
N ALA A 660 -1.95 16.41 -0.88
CA ALA A 660 -2.06 15.64 -2.11
C ALA A 660 -2.08 16.54 -3.36
N ILE A 661 -1.35 16.13 -4.40
CA ILE A 661 -1.25 16.88 -5.67
C ILE A 661 -2.04 16.13 -6.76
N PRO A 662 -3.25 16.60 -7.11
CA PRO A 662 -4.13 15.89 -8.02
C PRO A 662 -3.87 16.17 -9.50
N ALA A 663 -4.37 15.25 -10.34
CA ALA A 663 -4.36 15.26 -11.79
C ALA A 663 -2.98 15.33 -12.45
N VAL A 664 -1.91 14.89 -11.79
CA VAL A 664 -0.54 14.85 -12.31
C VAL A 664 -0.39 13.64 -13.22
N THR A 665 -0.02 13.85 -14.49
CA THR A 665 0.24 12.74 -15.42
C THR A 665 1.56 12.04 -15.05
N ILE A 666 1.51 10.74 -14.81
CA ILE A 666 2.64 9.86 -14.50
C ILE A 666 2.82 8.87 -15.66
N GLU A 667 4.05 8.67 -16.10
CA GLU A 667 4.43 7.72 -17.14
C GLU A 667 5.16 6.53 -16.52
N LEU A 668 4.80 5.31 -16.93
CA LEU A 668 5.58 4.11 -16.70
C LEU A 668 6.43 3.82 -17.94
N ARG A 669 7.74 3.68 -17.77
CA ARG A 669 8.71 3.40 -18.84
C ARG A 669 9.49 2.13 -18.56
N ASP A 670 9.90 1.41 -19.61
CA ASP A 670 10.72 0.21 -19.48
C ASP A 670 12.22 0.53 -19.26
N GLU A 671 13.07 -0.48 -19.07
CA GLU A 671 14.53 -0.31 -18.93
C GLU A 671 15.19 0.37 -20.15
N ALA A 672 14.57 0.32 -21.34
CA ALA A 672 15.05 1.01 -22.54
C ALA A 672 14.64 2.50 -22.58
N GLY A 673 13.70 2.91 -21.72
CA GLY A 673 13.12 4.25 -21.63
C GLY A 673 11.90 4.45 -22.55
N ASP A 674 11.39 3.40 -23.19
CA ASP A 674 10.19 3.45 -24.01
C ASP A 674 8.93 3.48 -23.11
N LEU A 675 7.89 4.19 -23.56
CA LEU A 675 6.66 4.39 -22.78
C LEU A 675 5.80 3.12 -22.81
N VAL A 676 5.49 2.58 -21.63
CA VAL A 676 4.65 1.39 -21.43
C VAL A 676 3.21 1.79 -21.15
N ALA A 677 3.00 2.63 -20.12
CA ALA A 677 1.67 3.03 -19.64
C ALA A 677 1.67 4.48 -19.16
N THR A 678 0.47 5.03 -18.88
CA THR A 678 0.30 6.40 -18.37
C THR A 678 -0.93 6.47 -17.49
N ASP A 679 -0.77 7.05 -16.31
CA ASP A 679 -1.85 7.30 -15.34
C ASP A 679 -1.90 8.80 -14.94
N VAL A 680 -2.96 9.22 -14.26
CA VAL A 680 -3.21 10.62 -13.86
C VAL A 680 -3.70 10.67 -12.42
N THR A 681 -2.95 11.32 -11.52
CA THR A 681 -3.23 11.23 -10.08
C THR A 681 -4.66 11.61 -9.69
N THR A 682 -5.23 10.87 -8.73
CA THR A 682 -6.58 11.10 -8.19
C THR A 682 -6.68 12.40 -7.40
N VAL A 683 -7.87 12.71 -6.85
CA VAL A 683 -8.04 13.88 -5.97
C VAL A 683 -7.16 13.81 -4.71
N ASP A 684 -6.83 12.59 -4.27
CA ASP A 684 -5.97 12.29 -3.13
C ASP A 684 -4.50 12.04 -3.53
N GLY A 685 -4.14 12.40 -4.78
CA GLY A 685 -2.77 12.37 -5.28
C GLY A 685 -2.25 10.98 -5.65
N LEU A 686 -3.09 9.95 -5.59
CA LEU A 686 -2.70 8.55 -5.84
C LEU A 686 -2.57 8.28 -7.35
N TYR A 687 -1.59 7.49 -7.76
CA TYR A 687 -1.47 6.88 -9.08
C TYR A 687 -1.26 5.36 -8.97
N GLU A 688 -1.55 4.63 -10.04
CA GLU A 688 -1.38 3.17 -10.13
C GLU A 688 -1.06 2.66 -11.54
N PHE A 689 -0.30 1.57 -11.61
CA PHE A 689 0.00 0.79 -12.81
C PHE A 689 -0.18 -0.69 -12.50
N ASP A 690 -1.00 -1.36 -13.29
CA ASP A 690 -1.43 -2.76 -13.11
C ASP A 690 -1.96 -3.33 -14.43
N GLU A 691 -2.54 -4.52 -14.41
CA GLU A 691 -3.09 -5.19 -15.60
C GLU A 691 -4.22 -4.45 -16.33
N ASP A 692 -4.91 -3.51 -15.66
CA ASP A 692 -5.99 -2.73 -16.29
C ASP A 692 -5.44 -1.63 -17.22
N ASN A 693 -4.23 -1.13 -16.95
CA ASN A 693 -3.63 -0.01 -17.69
C ASN A 693 -2.24 -0.28 -18.32
N VAL A 694 -1.55 -1.36 -17.93
CA VAL A 694 -0.27 -1.83 -18.50
C VAL A 694 -0.54 -2.89 -19.58
N PRO A 695 -0.22 -2.62 -20.86
CA PRO A 695 -0.33 -3.63 -21.92
C PRO A 695 0.55 -4.85 -21.63
N ASP A 696 -0.03 -6.04 -21.76
CA ASP A 696 0.59 -7.34 -21.44
C ASP A 696 1.00 -7.53 -19.96
N GLY A 697 0.58 -6.62 -19.06
CA GLY A 697 0.83 -6.67 -17.61
C GLY A 697 2.25 -6.27 -17.19
N LEU A 698 2.45 -6.17 -15.87
CA LEU A 698 3.77 -5.96 -15.27
C LEU A 698 4.52 -7.30 -15.18
N THR A 699 5.79 -7.33 -15.57
CA THR A 699 6.62 -8.54 -15.54
C THR A 699 7.45 -8.60 -14.27
N SER A 700 7.28 -9.66 -13.48
CA SER A 700 8.09 -9.92 -12.27
C SER A 700 9.60 -9.87 -12.56
N GLY A 701 10.36 -9.16 -11.71
CA GLY A 701 11.80 -8.95 -11.84
C GLY A 701 12.22 -7.99 -12.97
N ALA A 702 11.28 -7.41 -13.73
CA ALA A 702 11.61 -6.39 -14.74
C ALA A 702 11.76 -5.01 -14.11
N THR A 703 12.73 -4.23 -14.61
CA THR A 703 12.98 -2.86 -14.16
C THR A 703 12.14 -1.86 -14.96
N TYR A 704 11.47 -0.95 -14.25
CA TYR A 704 10.70 0.15 -14.81
C TYR A 704 11.16 1.50 -14.22
N ASP A 705 10.95 2.58 -14.96
CA ASP A 705 11.08 3.96 -14.47
C ASP A 705 9.68 4.60 -14.39
N VAL A 706 9.29 5.06 -13.21
CA VAL A 706 8.08 5.86 -12.97
C VAL A 706 8.46 7.34 -13.05
N VAL A 707 7.84 8.10 -13.95
CA VAL A 707 8.27 9.47 -14.31
C VAL A 707 7.10 10.44 -14.25
N VAL A 708 7.28 11.60 -13.62
CA VAL A 708 6.32 12.72 -13.76
C VAL A 708 6.43 13.26 -15.19
N ALA A 709 5.37 13.12 -16.00
CA ALA A 709 5.43 13.32 -17.45
C ALA A 709 5.91 14.73 -17.88
N ASP A 710 6.61 14.81 -19.01
CA ASP A 710 7.15 16.07 -19.59
C ASP A 710 6.06 17.12 -19.85
N GLU A 711 4.81 16.71 -20.08
CA GLU A 711 3.70 17.66 -20.24
C GLU A 711 3.35 18.45 -18.96
N ASN A 712 3.82 17.99 -17.79
CA ASN A 712 3.75 18.75 -16.54
C ASN A 712 4.91 19.76 -16.39
N TYR A 713 5.89 19.77 -17.29
CA TYR A 713 7.10 20.58 -17.19
C TYR A 713 7.09 21.78 -18.15
N ASP A 714 7.55 22.93 -17.66
CA ASP A 714 7.83 24.12 -18.48
C ASP A 714 9.28 24.58 -18.19
N PRO A 715 10.15 24.76 -19.20
CA PRO A 715 11.54 25.18 -19.00
C PRO A 715 11.75 26.53 -18.29
N THR A 716 10.68 27.32 -18.11
CA THR A 716 10.67 28.59 -17.36
C THR A 716 10.03 28.46 -15.98
N ARG A 717 8.99 27.64 -15.80
CA ARG A 717 8.27 27.47 -14.52
C ARG A 717 8.70 26.26 -13.68
N GLY A 718 9.38 25.29 -14.28
CA GLY A 718 9.72 24.02 -13.63
C GLY A 718 8.63 22.96 -13.76
N VAL A 719 8.64 22.00 -12.84
CA VAL A 719 7.67 20.89 -12.77
C VAL A 719 6.32 21.42 -12.29
N LEU A 720 5.22 20.74 -12.65
CA LEU A 720 3.84 21.10 -12.33
C LEU A 720 3.43 22.51 -12.81
N ALA A 721 3.94 22.90 -13.98
CA ALA A 721 3.77 24.22 -14.55
C ALA A 721 2.29 24.65 -14.68
N GLY A 722 1.92 25.75 -14.04
CA GLY A 722 0.56 26.30 -14.10
C GLY A 722 -0.46 25.59 -13.20
N ARG A 723 -0.03 24.76 -12.25
CA ARG A 723 -0.88 24.11 -11.23
C ARG A 723 -1.09 24.93 -9.96
N GLY A 724 -1.03 26.26 -10.06
CA GLY A 724 -1.19 27.15 -8.91
C GLY A 724 -0.03 27.01 -7.92
N GLU A 725 -0.34 26.80 -6.63
CA GLU A 725 0.64 26.69 -5.54
C GLU A 725 1.69 25.57 -5.74
N PHE A 726 1.35 24.53 -6.50
CA PHE A 726 2.28 23.42 -6.82
C PHE A 726 3.30 23.75 -7.92
N THR A 727 3.25 24.95 -8.51
CA THR A 727 4.13 25.33 -9.63
C THR A 727 5.60 25.44 -9.18
N GLY A 728 6.49 24.76 -9.90
CA GLY A 728 7.94 24.85 -9.70
C GLY A 728 8.47 24.11 -8.46
N LEU A 729 7.67 23.22 -7.86
CA LEU A 729 8.15 22.30 -6.83
C LEU A 729 9.30 21.40 -7.36
N VAL A 730 10.11 20.90 -6.43
CA VAL A 730 11.26 20.02 -6.73
C VAL A 730 11.21 18.77 -5.85
N PRO A 731 11.81 17.63 -6.26
CA PRO A 731 11.91 16.45 -5.42
C PRO A 731 12.44 16.74 -4.01
N THR A 732 11.84 16.05 -3.04
CA THR A 732 12.30 16.08 -1.65
C THR A 732 13.54 15.19 -1.44
N THR A 733 13.88 14.88 -0.20
CA THR A 733 14.93 13.92 0.14
C THR A 733 14.40 12.51 -0.11
N PRO A 734 14.98 11.73 -1.05
CA PRO A 734 14.58 10.35 -1.22
C PRO A 734 15.08 9.48 -0.08
N ASP A 735 14.37 8.39 0.22
CA ASP A 735 14.75 7.36 1.19
C ASP A 735 15.07 7.96 2.60
N ALA A 736 14.25 8.95 3.04
CA ALA A 736 14.55 9.81 4.17
C ALA A 736 14.42 9.13 5.56
N GLY A 737 13.63 8.06 5.64
CA GLY A 737 13.23 7.37 6.85
C GLY A 737 13.88 6.00 7.06
N ILE A 738 13.11 5.09 7.66
CA ILE A 738 13.41 3.66 7.81
C ILE A 738 12.21 2.79 7.40
N ARG A 739 11.21 3.43 6.79
CA ARG A 739 9.84 2.96 6.48
C ARG A 739 9.58 3.45 5.07
N ASP A 740 9.85 2.58 4.09
CA ASP A 740 9.64 2.81 2.64
C ASP A 740 8.21 3.31 2.37
N ASP A 741 7.24 2.78 3.12
CA ASP A 741 5.82 3.11 3.07
C ASP A 741 5.45 4.51 3.62
N LEU A 742 6.44 5.28 4.11
CA LEU A 742 6.25 6.60 4.70
C LEU A 742 7.15 7.70 4.13
N ASP A 743 8.11 7.38 3.28
CA ASP A 743 9.00 8.39 2.69
C ASP A 743 8.86 8.48 1.17
N SER A 744 9.54 9.45 0.58
CA SER A 744 9.55 9.66 -0.86
C SER A 744 10.65 8.82 -1.51
N ASP A 745 10.37 8.08 -2.57
CA ASP A 745 11.39 7.43 -3.40
C ASP A 745 12.01 8.39 -4.43
N VAL A 746 11.35 9.52 -4.70
CA VAL A 746 11.63 10.30 -5.92
C VAL A 746 13.04 10.89 -5.97
N ARG A 747 13.83 10.43 -6.94
CA ARG A 747 15.20 10.89 -7.15
C ARG A 747 15.24 12.01 -8.17
N SER A 748 16.14 12.95 -7.94
CA SER A 748 16.58 13.91 -8.96
C SER A 748 18.03 13.62 -9.30
N ASP A 749 18.29 13.18 -10.53
CA ASP A 749 19.65 12.92 -10.99
C ASP A 749 20.43 14.24 -11.14
N GLU A 750 21.28 14.56 -10.16
CA GLU A 750 22.28 15.65 -10.28
C GLU A 750 23.24 15.45 -11.47
N ALA A 751 23.19 14.29 -12.14
CA ALA A 751 23.98 13.96 -13.31
C ALA A 751 23.54 14.64 -14.62
N PHE A 752 22.26 15.02 -14.78
CA PHE A 752 21.72 15.57 -16.04
C PHE A 752 21.80 17.11 -16.10
N GLY A 753 23.01 17.59 -16.35
CA GLY A 753 23.27 19.01 -16.57
C GLY A 753 22.66 19.57 -17.86
N GLN A 754 21.60 20.36 -17.72
CA GLN A 754 20.89 21.15 -18.75
C GLN A 754 20.06 20.36 -19.77
N GLY A 755 18.79 20.14 -19.40
CA GLY A 755 17.73 19.55 -20.22
C GLY A 755 17.68 18.02 -20.09
N ASP A 756 16.62 17.38 -19.60
CA ASP A 756 15.27 17.87 -19.23
C ASP A 756 14.78 17.10 -17.97
N GLY A 757 15.53 17.21 -16.85
CA GLY A 757 15.42 16.30 -15.70
C GLY A 757 14.11 16.39 -14.90
N LEU A 758 13.16 15.51 -15.24
CA LEU A 758 11.90 15.28 -14.54
C LEU A 758 12.12 14.46 -13.24
N PRO A 759 11.21 14.54 -12.26
CA PRO A 759 11.16 13.62 -11.13
C PRO A 759 10.96 12.17 -11.61
N THR A 760 11.81 11.24 -11.14
CA THR A 760 11.79 9.82 -11.54
C THR A 760 12.07 8.90 -10.35
N ILE A 761 11.41 7.75 -10.33
CA ILE A 761 11.66 6.61 -9.44
C ILE A 761 12.03 5.41 -10.32
N ARG A 762 13.01 4.60 -9.91
CA ARG A 762 13.36 3.35 -10.58
C ARG A 762 12.95 2.18 -9.69
N VAL A 763 12.11 1.31 -10.24
CA VAL A 763 11.44 0.22 -9.53
C VAL A 763 11.74 -1.11 -10.22
N VAL A 764 11.66 -2.21 -9.48
CA VAL A 764 11.65 -3.56 -10.04
C VAL A 764 10.31 -4.18 -9.68
N ALA A 765 9.50 -4.51 -10.68
CA ALA A 765 8.16 -5.04 -10.42
C ALA A 765 8.26 -6.39 -9.69
N GLY A 766 7.57 -6.53 -8.56
CA GLY A 766 7.63 -7.73 -7.73
C GLY A 766 8.83 -7.81 -6.76
N ASP A 767 9.76 -6.85 -6.71
CA ASP A 767 10.76 -6.84 -5.63
C ASP A 767 10.18 -6.18 -4.36
N ASP A 768 10.28 -6.86 -3.22
CA ASP A 768 10.12 -6.26 -1.88
C ASP A 768 11.52 -5.91 -1.32
N PRO A 769 11.94 -4.63 -1.31
CA PRO A 769 13.28 -4.26 -0.82
C PRO A 769 13.49 -4.53 0.68
N ALA A 770 12.42 -4.78 1.44
CA ALA A 770 12.49 -5.09 2.87
C ALA A 770 12.67 -6.59 3.15
N THR A 771 12.45 -7.51 2.19
CA THR A 771 12.51 -8.97 2.43
C THR A 771 13.21 -9.78 1.34
N GLU A 772 14.06 -10.75 1.73
CA GLU A 772 14.65 -11.74 0.80
C GLU A 772 13.67 -12.90 0.54
N THR A 773 12.46 -12.64 0.02
CA THR A 773 11.49 -13.69 -0.37
C THR A 773 11.58 -14.10 -1.84
N THR A 774 10.91 -15.20 -2.18
CA THR A 774 10.86 -15.77 -3.54
C THR A 774 9.60 -15.41 -4.31
N GLU A 775 8.47 -15.24 -3.62
CA GLU A 775 7.28 -14.65 -4.24
C GLU A 775 7.50 -13.16 -4.55
N PRO A 776 6.97 -12.68 -5.69
CA PRO A 776 6.99 -11.28 -6.01
C PRO A 776 6.00 -10.48 -5.14
N ALA A 777 6.40 -9.28 -4.74
CA ALA A 777 5.53 -8.30 -4.10
C ALA A 777 4.36 -7.93 -5.02
N ILE A 778 3.14 -8.34 -4.63
CA ILE A 778 1.89 -8.04 -5.34
C ILE A 778 1.75 -6.54 -5.56
N ALA A 779 1.83 -5.76 -4.49
CA ALA A 779 1.82 -4.30 -4.55
C ALA A 779 3.15 -3.71 -4.10
N THR A 780 3.73 -2.87 -4.96
CA THR A 780 4.89 -2.04 -4.67
C THR A 780 4.45 -0.58 -4.61
N PHE A 781 4.76 0.11 -3.51
CA PHE A 781 4.33 1.48 -3.26
C PHE A 781 5.51 2.42 -3.30
N HIS A 782 5.43 3.45 -4.14
CA HIS A 782 6.53 4.35 -4.44
C HIS A 782 6.04 5.81 -4.45
N ASP A 783 6.34 6.60 -3.43
CA ASP A 783 5.75 7.93 -3.24
C ASP A 783 6.65 9.06 -3.79
N ILE A 784 6.01 10.11 -4.34
CA ILE A 784 6.65 11.27 -4.96
C ILE A 784 6.40 12.51 -4.08
N GLY A 785 7.31 12.73 -3.12
CA GLY A 785 7.34 13.95 -2.31
C GLY A 785 7.96 15.13 -3.07
N LEU A 786 7.21 16.22 -3.24
CA LEU A 786 7.65 17.43 -3.92
C LEU A 786 7.59 18.64 -2.97
N ARG A 787 8.72 19.32 -2.79
CA ARG A 787 8.88 20.44 -1.83
C ARG A 787 9.09 21.79 -2.50
N ASP A 788 8.84 22.85 -1.75
CA ASP A 788 9.12 24.22 -2.18
C ASP A 788 10.61 24.44 -2.43
N ARG A 789 10.94 24.85 -3.65
CA ARG A 789 12.31 25.24 -4.02
C ARG A 789 12.78 26.38 -3.11
N TYR A 790 11.97 27.43 -2.99
CA TYR A 790 12.08 28.49 -1.99
C TYR A 790 10.75 29.28 -2.02
N ASP A 791 10.35 29.81 -0.87
CA ASP A 791 9.12 30.61 -0.66
C ASP A 791 9.57 31.88 0.06
N LEU A 792 9.27 33.06 -0.51
CA LEU A 792 9.81 34.35 -0.05
C LEU A 792 8.73 35.30 0.47
N ALA A 793 8.33 35.23 1.73
CA ALA A 793 7.44 36.25 2.29
C ALA A 793 8.15 37.62 2.50
N VAL A 794 7.53 38.73 2.08
CA VAL A 794 7.98 40.10 2.42
C VAL A 794 7.15 40.72 3.55
N GLY A 795 7.82 41.38 4.49
CA GLY A 795 7.21 42.12 5.59
C GLY A 795 7.69 43.58 5.62
N THR A 796 6.81 44.51 6.01
CA THR A 796 7.19 45.91 6.23
C THR A 796 6.84 46.39 7.63
N ALA A 797 7.71 47.22 8.21
CA ALA A 797 7.52 47.81 9.53
C ALA A 797 8.08 49.24 9.61
N PRO A 798 7.58 50.11 10.50
CA PRO A 798 8.16 51.43 10.72
C PRO A 798 9.63 51.32 11.14
N GLY A 799 10.52 52.01 10.43
CA GLY A 799 11.94 52.00 10.72
C GLY A 799 12.28 52.75 12.02
N PRO A 800 13.43 52.44 12.66
CA PRO A 800 13.88 53.09 13.89
C PRO A 800 14.32 54.55 13.69
N ARG A 801 14.33 55.04 12.44
CA ARG A 801 14.83 56.34 12.01
C ARG A 801 13.69 57.26 11.56
N ILE A 802 13.07 57.92 12.52
CA ILE A 802 12.29 59.14 12.29
C ILE A 802 13.28 60.30 12.45
N PHE A 803 13.59 61.01 11.36
CA PHE A 803 14.60 62.08 11.36
C PHE A 803 14.10 63.39 10.74
N GLU A 804 14.95 64.40 10.87
CA GLU A 804 14.75 65.82 10.59
C GLU A 804 14.06 66.13 9.26
N ASP A 805 13.34 67.25 9.19
CA ASP A 805 12.79 67.83 7.95
C ASP A 805 11.89 66.89 7.08
N GLY A 806 11.08 66.04 7.73
CA GLY A 806 10.08 65.20 7.05
C GLY A 806 10.64 63.88 6.51
N ILE A 807 11.63 63.29 7.17
CA ILE A 807 12.25 62.02 6.76
C ILE A 807 11.64 60.84 7.52
N VAL A 808 11.17 59.85 6.77
CA VAL A 808 10.62 58.58 7.28
C VAL A 808 11.45 57.39 6.77
N SER A 809 11.48 56.31 7.56
CA SER A 809 12.12 55.05 7.18
C SER A 809 11.16 53.88 7.29
N PHE A 810 11.32 52.94 6.36
CA PHE A 810 10.59 51.68 6.24
C PHE A 810 11.62 50.57 6.42
N ARG A 811 11.41 49.67 7.38
CA ARG A 811 12.15 48.42 7.48
C ARG A 811 11.45 47.39 6.60
N ILE A 812 12.21 46.78 5.71
CA ILE A 812 11.77 45.70 4.82
C ILE A 812 12.46 44.44 5.31
N ASP A 813 11.69 43.41 5.59
CA ASP A 813 12.14 42.06 5.91
C ASP A 813 11.74 41.15 4.74
N VAL A 814 12.65 40.32 4.24
CA VAL A 814 12.30 39.20 3.35
C VAL A 814 12.69 37.92 4.07
N THR A 815 11.74 37.01 4.26
CA THR A 815 11.93 35.73 4.93
C THR A 815 11.90 34.63 3.89
N ASN A 816 12.86 33.70 3.92
CA ASN A 816 12.74 32.47 3.15
C ASN A 816 12.07 31.41 4.03
N HIS A 817 10.84 31.06 3.69
CA HIS A 817 10.04 30.01 4.31
C HIS A 817 10.29 28.64 3.66
N GLY A 818 10.73 28.61 2.41
CA GLY A 818 10.97 27.36 1.67
C GLY A 818 12.33 26.69 1.93
N SER A 819 12.51 25.53 1.31
CA SER A 819 13.49 24.51 1.75
C SER A 819 14.92 24.63 1.18
N LEU A 820 15.15 25.40 0.10
CA LEU A 820 16.50 25.71 -0.41
C LEU A 820 16.84 27.19 -0.25
N PRO A 821 18.13 27.59 -0.32
CA PRO A 821 18.50 28.99 -0.39
C PRO A 821 17.84 29.70 -1.59
N SER A 822 17.30 30.89 -1.36
CA SER A 822 16.35 31.61 -2.21
C SER A 822 16.81 32.08 -3.61
N GLY A 823 17.86 31.48 -4.17
CA GLY A 823 18.37 31.81 -5.51
C GLY A 823 18.70 33.30 -5.68
N ALA A 824 18.28 33.85 -6.82
CA ALA A 824 18.29 35.27 -7.12
C ALA A 824 16.85 35.77 -7.27
N PHE A 825 16.54 36.95 -6.74
CA PHE A 825 15.19 37.49 -6.71
C PHE A 825 15.19 39.02 -6.86
N ARG A 826 14.02 39.62 -7.14
CA ARG A 826 13.83 41.07 -7.22
C ARG A 826 12.67 41.54 -6.36
N LEU A 827 12.93 42.63 -5.62
CA LEU A 827 11.93 43.39 -4.89
C LEU A 827 11.64 44.70 -5.61
N ARG A 828 10.40 45.18 -5.54
CA ARG A 828 9.99 46.53 -5.93
C ARG A 828 9.25 47.22 -4.79
N ALA A 829 9.67 48.43 -4.44
CA ALA A 829 8.90 49.32 -3.58
C ALA A 829 8.28 50.45 -4.41
N SER A 830 6.98 50.66 -4.26
CA SER A 830 6.29 51.86 -4.74
C SER A 830 6.61 53.05 -3.82
N LEU A 831 6.99 54.17 -4.43
CA LEU A 831 7.24 55.43 -3.71
C LEU A 831 5.94 56.26 -3.70
N PRO A 832 5.42 56.67 -2.53
CA PRO A 832 4.24 57.52 -2.48
C PRO A 832 4.45 58.86 -3.18
N VAL A 833 3.38 59.37 -3.80
CA VAL A 833 3.38 60.66 -4.52
C VAL A 833 3.83 61.79 -3.59
N GLU A 834 4.57 62.75 -4.13
CA GLU A 834 5.24 63.83 -3.37
C GLU A 834 6.22 63.32 -2.27
N THR A 835 6.86 62.17 -2.47
CA THR A 835 8.06 61.78 -1.71
C THR A 835 9.32 61.74 -2.58
N SER A 836 10.50 61.76 -1.97
CA SER A 836 11.77 61.54 -2.65
C SER A 836 12.65 60.58 -1.85
N LEU A 837 13.16 59.53 -2.50
CA LEU A 837 14.06 58.57 -1.87
C LEU A 837 15.37 59.26 -1.43
N ILE A 838 15.86 58.93 -0.24
CA ILE A 838 17.14 59.41 0.29
C ILE A 838 18.20 58.31 0.26
N ASP A 839 17.87 57.12 0.77
CA ASP A 839 18.84 56.05 1.00
C ASP A 839 18.14 54.67 1.10
N THR A 840 18.88 53.60 0.82
CA THR A 840 18.44 52.20 0.94
C THR A 840 19.48 51.36 1.67
N ALA A 841 20.09 51.92 2.71
CA ALA A 841 21.27 51.37 3.35
C ALA A 841 20.98 50.27 4.38
N PRO A 842 21.93 49.34 4.63
CA PRO A 842 23.23 49.19 3.96
C PRO A 842 23.24 48.00 2.97
N LEU A 843 22.48 48.07 1.89
CA LEU A 843 22.58 47.07 0.81
C LEU A 843 23.92 47.22 0.07
N THR A 844 24.74 46.16 0.09
CA THR A 844 26.07 46.11 -0.55
C THR A 844 26.09 45.07 -1.65
N ASN A 845 26.61 45.40 -2.84
CA ASN A 845 26.64 44.51 -4.01
C ASN A 845 25.24 44.01 -4.43
N ILE A 846 24.23 44.86 -4.32
CA ILE A 846 22.84 44.65 -4.78
C ILE A 846 22.52 45.80 -5.71
N ASP A 847 22.05 45.49 -6.92
CA ASP A 847 21.76 46.50 -7.93
C ASP A 847 20.37 47.11 -7.65
N ALA A 848 20.37 48.34 -7.14
CA ALA A 848 19.17 49.15 -6.97
C ALA A 848 18.94 50.05 -8.20
N ARG A 849 17.75 49.97 -8.79
CA ARG A 849 17.27 50.85 -9.86
C ARG A 849 16.18 51.77 -9.32
N PHE A 850 16.17 53.01 -9.82
CA PHE A 850 15.30 54.07 -9.33
C PHE A 850 14.57 54.73 -10.50
N ASP A 851 13.25 54.67 -10.44
CA ASP A 851 12.35 55.45 -11.30
C ASP A 851 11.67 56.55 -10.46
N ALA A 852 10.89 57.43 -11.10
CA ALA A 852 10.22 58.53 -10.41
C ALA A 852 9.19 58.08 -9.36
N GLU A 853 8.69 56.85 -9.46
CA GLU A 853 7.56 56.31 -8.68
C GLU A 853 7.88 54.97 -8.01
N SER A 854 9.07 54.38 -8.22
CA SER A 854 9.45 53.11 -7.58
C SER A 854 10.95 52.88 -7.47
N VAL A 855 11.33 52.01 -6.52
CA VAL A 855 12.67 51.44 -6.36
C VAL A 855 12.59 49.96 -6.68
N THR A 856 13.57 49.41 -7.40
CA THR A 856 13.69 47.96 -7.64
C THR A 856 15.07 47.49 -7.23
N TRP A 857 15.16 46.44 -6.43
CA TRP A 857 16.42 45.82 -5.99
C TRP A 857 16.56 44.44 -6.61
N ALA A 858 17.70 44.15 -7.22
CA ALA A 858 18.03 42.82 -7.73
C ALA A 858 19.08 42.13 -6.84
N PHE A 859 18.69 41.04 -6.20
CA PHE A 859 19.52 40.24 -5.32
C PHE A 859 20.11 39.07 -6.12
N PRO A 860 21.45 39.00 -6.31
CA PRO A 860 22.08 37.89 -7.03
C PRO A 860 22.13 36.61 -6.16
N THR A 861 22.39 35.45 -6.76
CA THR A 861 22.51 34.16 -6.06
C THR A 861 23.53 34.15 -4.90
N SER A 862 24.53 35.01 -4.95
CA SER A 862 25.50 35.24 -3.86
C SER A 862 24.94 36.00 -2.65
N ARG A 863 23.66 36.37 -2.71
CA ARG A 863 22.84 36.99 -1.65
C ARG A 863 21.57 36.17 -1.35
N SER A 864 21.52 34.90 -1.77
CA SER A 864 20.44 33.97 -1.41
C SER A 864 20.23 33.94 0.10
N ILE A 865 18.95 33.87 0.49
CA ILE A 865 18.50 33.79 1.87
C ILE A 865 18.40 32.30 2.21
N PRO A 866 19.13 31.77 3.21
CA PRO A 866 18.98 30.37 3.64
C PRO A 866 17.55 30.07 4.14
N PRO A 867 17.11 28.80 4.13
CA PRO A 867 15.83 28.39 4.74
C PRO A 867 15.68 28.91 6.17
N GLY A 868 14.48 29.41 6.49
CA GLY A 868 14.13 30.02 7.77
C GLY A 868 14.83 31.34 8.12
N ALA A 869 15.67 31.88 7.24
CA ALA A 869 16.41 33.12 7.50
C ALA A 869 15.65 34.37 7.02
N VAL A 870 15.95 35.51 7.66
CA VAL A 870 15.36 36.82 7.33
C VAL A 870 16.44 37.80 6.88
N LEU A 871 16.22 38.43 5.73
CA LEU A 871 17.00 39.56 5.20
C LEU A 871 16.30 40.88 5.51
N SER A 872 16.81 41.62 6.51
CA SER A 872 16.28 42.95 6.87
C SER A 872 17.12 44.10 6.29
N PHE A 873 16.48 45.13 5.74
CA PHE A 873 17.11 46.39 5.34
C PHE A 873 16.19 47.62 5.51
N GLU A 874 16.75 48.83 5.43
CA GLU A 874 15.99 50.09 5.59
C GLU A 874 15.90 50.86 4.26
N MET A 875 14.68 51.27 3.89
CA MET A 875 14.42 52.28 2.86
C MET A 875 14.08 53.62 3.55
N THR A 876 14.80 54.68 3.23
CA THR A 876 14.60 56.02 3.81
C THR A 876 14.17 57.02 2.73
N MET A 877 13.09 57.76 2.98
CA MET A 877 12.53 58.74 2.06
C MET A 877 12.17 60.06 2.77
N ARG A 878 12.15 61.15 1.99
CA ARG A 878 11.70 62.49 2.38
C ARG A 878 10.27 62.71 1.89
N ILE A 879 9.47 63.36 2.72
CA ILE A 879 8.16 63.90 2.36
C ILE A 879 8.40 65.30 1.74
N ASN A 880 8.01 65.49 0.48
CA ASN A 880 8.17 66.76 -0.23
C ASN A 880 6.95 67.68 -0.05
N ASP A 881 5.74 67.11 0.10
CA ASP A 881 4.51 67.87 0.41
C ASP A 881 4.19 67.85 1.91
N PRO A 882 4.32 68.99 2.62
CA PRO A 882 4.06 69.09 4.06
C PRO A 882 2.57 69.01 4.44
N THR A 883 1.65 68.83 3.48
CA THR A 883 0.21 68.73 3.72
C THR A 883 -0.32 67.29 3.80
N LEU A 884 0.52 66.28 3.52
CA LEU A 884 0.14 64.87 3.59
C LEU A 884 -0.20 64.44 5.04
N SER A 885 -1.33 63.74 5.19
CA SER A 885 -1.82 63.16 6.45
C SER A 885 -1.39 61.70 6.67
N HIS A 886 -0.91 61.03 5.63
CA HIS A 886 -0.21 59.75 5.70
C HIS A 886 0.71 59.59 4.50
N VAL A 887 1.66 58.65 4.59
CA VAL A 887 2.40 58.10 3.44
C VAL A 887 2.27 56.59 3.47
N THR A 888 2.02 56.01 2.29
CA THR A 888 1.80 54.58 2.10
C THR A 888 2.81 54.08 1.08
N SER A 889 3.56 53.03 1.42
CA SER A 889 4.46 52.36 0.49
C SER A 889 4.10 50.88 0.47
N VAL A 890 3.95 50.34 -0.73
CA VAL A 890 3.77 48.91 -0.99
C VAL A 890 5.11 48.37 -1.48
N VAL A 891 5.60 47.33 -0.82
CA VAL A 891 6.75 46.52 -1.25
C VAL A 891 6.22 45.19 -1.76
N GLU A 892 6.73 44.76 -2.89
CA GLU A 892 6.25 43.63 -3.71
C GLU A 892 7.49 42.85 -4.17
N ILE A 893 7.49 41.52 -4.09
CA ILE A 893 8.40 40.69 -4.89
C ILE A 893 7.86 40.71 -6.32
N VAL A 894 8.76 40.78 -7.32
CA VAL A 894 8.35 41.02 -8.72
C VAL A 894 9.09 40.16 -9.74
N GLU A 895 9.95 39.25 -9.24
CA GLU A 895 10.69 38.24 -10.00
C GLU A 895 11.46 37.42 -8.96
N ASP A 896 10.88 36.32 -8.50
CA ASP A 896 11.66 35.19 -7.99
C ASP A 896 11.44 33.98 -8.92
N GLY A 897 11.44 32.75 -8.40
CA GLY A 897 11.26 31.53 -9.20
C GLY A 897 9.81 31.20 -9.56
N ARG A 898 8.82 31.96 -9.08
CA ARG A 898 7.37 31.65 -9.15
C ARG A 898 6.54 32.77 -9.79
N ASP A 899 7.08 33.40 -10.84
CA ASP A 899 6.59 34.66 -11.40
C ASP A 899 5.19 34.66 -12.08
N ASP A 900 4.39 33.60 -11.95
CA ASP A 900 3.07 33.46 -12.56
C ASP A 900 1.85 33.48 -11.60
N LEU A 901 2.06 33.48 -10.27
CA LEU A 901 0.99 33.72 -9.30
C LEU A 901 0.63 35.22 -9.14
N ASP A 902 1.56 36.12 -9.49
CA ASP A 902 1.47 37.59 -9.33
C ASP A 902 0.39 38.32 -10.19
N VAL A 903 -0.38 37.62 -11.02
CA VAL A 903 -1.34 38.25 -11.94
C VAL A 903 -2.63 38.64 -11.22
N VAL A 904 -2.57 39.79 -10.53
CA VAL A 904 -3.65 40.47 -9.77
C VAL A 904 -5.06 40.28 -10.37
N ALA A 905 -5.75 39.24 -9.92
CA ALA A 905 -7.18 39.03 -10.15
C ALA A 905 -7.98 39.61 -8.97
N VAL A 906 -8.56 40.80 -9.17
CA VAL A 906 -9.27 41.53 -8.11
C VAL A 906 -10.60 40.84 -7.73
N VAL A 907 -10.54 39.88 -6.81
CA VAL A 907 -11.68 39.42 -5.99
C VAL A 907 -11.17 39.13 -4.57
N ALA A 908 -11.92 39.52 -3.55
CA ALA A 908 -11.51 39.37 -2.16
C ALA A 908 -11.83 37.98 -1.57
N ALA A 909 -11.02 37.59 -0.57
CA ALA A 909 -11.20 36.49 0.38
C ALA A 909 -10.82 35.06 -0.07
N ALA A 910 -9.51 34.84 -0.20
CA ALA A 910 -8.82 33.68 0.39
C ALA A 910 -7.54 34.20 1.08
N SER A 911 -6.92 33.40 1.95
CA SER A 911 -5.60 33.74 2.53
C SER A 911 -4.52 33.49 1.50
N ASP A 912 -3.95 34.57 0.98
CA ASP A 912 -2.71 34.56 0.20
C ASP A 912 -1.59 34.04 1.09
N VAL A 913 -0.97 32.91 0.72
CA VAL A 913 0.09 32.26 1.52
C VAL A 913 1.47 32.80 1.13
N GLU A 914 1.70 33.02 -0.17
CA GLU A 914 2.84 33.82 -0.65
C GLU A 914 2.55 35.30 -0.32
N ASN A 915 2.98 35.72 0.86
CA ASN A 915 2.85 37.09 1.36
C ASN A 915 3.92 37.99 0.69
N ASP A 916 3.87 38.04 -0.63
CA ASP A 916 4.82 38.68 -1.54
C ASP A 916 4.62 40.19 -1.62
N ARG A 917 3.55 40.68 -0.98
CA ARG A 917 3.16 42.08 -0.97
C ARG A 917 2.85 42.59 0.43
N ALA A 918 3.71 43.47 0.92
CA ALA A 918 3.52 44.16 2.20
C ALA A 918 3.25 45.66 2.02
N GLU A 919 2.11 46.14 2.52
CA GLU A 919 1.77 47.56 2.60
C GLU A 919 2.02 48.14 4.00
N LEU A 920 2.76 49.25 4.07
CA LEU A 920 2.86 50.05 5.30
C LEU A 920 2.37 51.47 5.08
N THR A 921 1.34 51.86 5.85
CA THR A 921 0.86 53.23 5.97
C THR A 921 1.36 53.88 7.26
N ILE A 922 2.14 54.96 7.13
CA ILE A 922 2.60 55.80 8.25
C ILE A 922 1.72 57.05 8.34
N GLY A 923 0.96 57.18 9.43
CA GLY A 923 0.19 58.38 9.73
C GLY A 923 1.08 59.59 10.06
N LEU A 924 0.74 60.75 9.51
CA LEU A 924 1.45 62.01 9.69
C LEU A 924 0.55 63.03 10.43
N PHE A 925 1.20 63.84 11.27
CA PHE A 925 0.58 64.74 12.23
C PHE A 925 1.25 66.11 12.16
N GLY A 926 0.52 67.14 12.60
CA GLY A 926 1.07 68.47 12.80
C GLY A 926 0.89 68.93 14.24
N PHE A 927 1.63 69.96 14.63
CA PHE A 927 1.27 70.77 15.78
C PHE A 927 1.57 72.24 15.52
N SER A 928 0.90 73.11 16.28
CA SER A 928 1.17 74.54 16.25
C SER A 928 1.12 75.12 17.64
N GLY A 929 1.77 76.26 17.80
CA GLY A 929 1.76 77.03 19.03
C GLY A 929 1.88 78.51 18.74
N ARG A 930 1.94 79.32 19.78
CA ARG A 930 2.14 80.76 19.67
C ARG A 930 3.06 81.28 20.75
N ILE A 931 3.67 82.42 20.46
CA ILE A 931 4.49 83.19 21.39
C ILE A 931 3.89 84.58 21.55
N ARG A 932 3.63 84.95 22.80
CA ARG A 932 2.88 86.17 23.17
C ARG A 932 3.54 86.89 24.33
N ALA A 933 3.41 88.22 24.36
CA ALA A 933 3.79 89.06 25.50
C ALA A 933 2.56 89.68 26.17
N ASP A 934 2.48 89.64 27.50
CA ASP A 934 1.69 90.60 28.26
C ASP A 934 2.45 91.92 28.42
N VAL A 935 1.81 93.00 27.98
CA VAL A 935 2.40 94.35 27.87
C VAL A 935 1.89 95.30 28.96
N ARG A 936 1.08 94.81 29.93
CA ARG A 936 0.43 95.68 30.94
C ARG A 936 0.91 95.50 32.36
N SER A 937 1.56 94.39 32.70
CA SER A 937 2.08 94.11 34.05
C SER A 937 1.01 94.09 35.17
N ASP A 938 -0.27 93.96 34.81
CA ASP A 938 -1.34 93.65 35.76
C ASP A 938 -1.65 92.15 35.69
N SER A 939 -1.55 91.46 36.82
CA SER A 939 -1.62 89.99 36.95
C SER A 939 -3.06 89.43 36.79
N SER A 940 -3.75 89.85 35.72
CA SER A 940 -5.18 89.61 35.48
C SER A 940 -5.47 88.46 34.51
N GLY A 941 -4.45 87.95 33.78
CA GLY A 941 -4.57 86.75 32.95
C GLY A 941 -5.61 86.84 31.82
N SER A 942 -5.92 88.05 31.36
CA SER A 942 -6.94 88.27 30.32
C SER A 942 -6.30 88.27 28.93
N ALA A 943 -6.67 87.28 28.11
CA ALA A 943 -6.21 87.09 26.72
C ALA A 943 -6.53 88.24 25.72
N THR A 944 -6.94 89.41 26.21
CA THR A 944 -7.22 90.64 25.46
C THR A 944 -6.17 91.74 25.66
N SER A 945 -5.14 91.54 26.50
CA SER A 945 -3.95 92.42 26.59
C SER A 945 -2.69 91.85 25.94
N GLU A 946 -2.68 90.55 25.62
CA GLU A 946 -1.55 89.85 25.01
C GLU A 946 -1.30 90.29 23.56
N GLN A 947 -0.05 90.60 23.22
CA GLN A 947 0.37 90.86 21.85
C GLN A 947 1.23 89.71 21.29
N PRO A 948 1.08 89.35 20.01
CA PRO A 948 1.93 88.34 19.38
C PRO A 948 3.37 88.86 19.22
N ILE A 949 4.35 87.97 19.42
CA ILE A 949 5.76 88.28 19.17
C ILE A 949 6.18 87.64 17.84
N VAL A 950 6.51 88.48 16.87
CA VAL A 950 6.84 88.10 15.49
C VAL A 950 8.33 87.80 15.34
N GLY A 951 8.69 86.79 14.54
CA GLY A 951 10.05 86.47 14.15
C GLY A 951 10.90 85.72 15.20
N VAL A 952 10.29 85.22 16.28
CA VAL A 952 10.97 84.42 17.33
C VAL A 952 11.36 83.07 16.75
N VAL A 953 12.64 82.68 16.86
CA VAL A 953 13.08 81.32 16.49
C VAL A 953 12.57 80.30 17.50
N VAL A 954 11.93 79.24 17.02
CA VAL A 954 11.45 78.10 17.81
C VAL A 954 12.09 76.82 17.28
N HIS A 955 12.80 76.10 18.14
CA HIS A 955 13.31 74.76 17.89
C HIS A 955 12.26 73.71 18.23
N MET A 956 12.17 72.65 17.42
CA MET A 956 11.50 71.40 17.82
C MET A 956 12.53 70.46 18.44
N LEU A 957 12.18 69.79 19.54
CA LEU A 957 13.00 68.79 20.21
C LEU A 957 12.31 67.42 20.17
N GLY A 958 13.09 66.36 20.01
CA GLY A 958 12.61 64.97 20.04
C GLY A 958 12.62 64.34 21.44
N ALA A 959 12.15 63.11 21.53
CA ALA A 959 12.01 62.35 22.79
C ALA A 959 13.31 62.24 23.64
N ARG A 960 14.49 62.35 23.01
CA ARG A 960 15.82 62.34 23.68
C ARG A 960 16.42 63.73 23.91
N GLY A 961 15.67 64.81 23.67
CA GLY A 961 16.10 66.20 23.84
C GLY A 961 16.99 66.77 22.73
N ALA A 962 17.26 66.01 21.67
CA ALA A 962 17.94 66.50 20.47
C ALA A 962 17.02 67.44 19.67
N ARG A 963 17.59 68.50 19.07
CA ARG A 963 16.87 69.37 18.13
C ARG A 963 16.57 68.60 16.85
N LEU A 964 15.33 68.68 16.37
CA LEU A 964 14.82 68.00 15.17
C LEU A 964 14.44 68.95 14.03
N GLY A 965 14.41 70.26 14.30
CA GLY A 965 14.00 71.27 13.33
C GLY A 965 13.89 72.65 13.95
N SER A 966 13.57 73.66 13.15
CA SER A 966 13.29 75.01 13.64
C SER A 966 12.44 75.82 12.68
N THR A 967 11.59 76.67 13.23
CA THR A 967 10.76 77.63 12.49
C THR A 967 10.81 79.01 13.16
N THR A 968 10.16 80.02 12.58
CA THR A 968 10.03 81.36 13.18
C THR A 968 8.57 81.73 13.32
N THR A 969 8.21 82.46 14.38
CA THR A 969 6.82 82.93 14.55
C THR A 969 6.39 83.93 13.48
N ASP A 970 5.16 83.75 12.98
CA ASP A 970 4.55 84.62 11.96
C ASP A 970 4.04 85.97 12.54
N ASP A 971 3.43 86.81 11.69
CA ASP A 971 2.84 88.10 12.07
C ASP A 971 1.73 88.00 13.14
N SER A 972 1.20 86.81 13.39
CA SER A 972 0.23 86.49 14.45
C SER A 972 0.87 85.81 15.67
N GLY A 973 2.20 85.75 15.71
CA GLY A 973 2.99 85.12 16.76
C GLY A 973 2.96 83.59 16.72
N ARG A 974 2.43 82.98 15.66
CA ARG A 974 2.22 81.53 15.56
C ARG A 974 3.42 80.83 14.95
N PHE A 975 3.76 79.67 15.49
CA PHE A 975 4.67 78.71 14.87
C PHE A 975 3.94 77.39 14.56
N ARG A 976 4.39 76.65 13.54
CA ARG A 976 3.81 75.37 13.14
C ARG A 976 4.89 74.41 12.65
N PHE A 977 4.70 73.13 12.93
CA PHE A 977 5.43 72.01 12.36
C PHE A 977 4.40 71.01 11.78
N GLU A 978 4.66 70.48 10.59
CA GLU A 978 3.75 69.64 9.80
C GLU A 978 4.48 68.38 9.32
N SER A 979 3.74 67.39 8.79
CA SER A 979 4.24 66.10 8.32
C SER A 979 5.20 65.37 9.29
N LEU A 980 4.85 65.36 10.58
CA LEU A 980 5.57 64.63 11.61
C LEU A 980 4.91 63.28 11.88
N PRO A 981 5.64 62.15 11.87
CA PRO A 981 5.06 60.87 12.29
C PRO A 981 4.73 60.86 13.79
N ALA A 982 4.01 59.83 14.24
CA ALA A 982 3.68 59.65 15.65
C ALA A 982 4.94 59.58 16.52
N GLY A 983 4.94 60.29 17.66
CA GLY A 983 6.13 60.41 18.50
C GLY A 983 6.00 61.39 19.66
N ARG A 984 7.01 61.44 20.53
CA ARG A 984 7.10 62.39 21.65
C ARG A 984 8.00 63.57 21.28
N TYR A 985 7.46 64.77 21.41
CA TYR A 985 8.09 66.03 21.01
C TYR A 985 8.03 67.07 22.14
N ALA A 986 8.87 68.10 22.05
CA ALA A 986 8.78 69.34 22.80
C ALA A 986 9.20 70.50 21.90
N VAL A 987 8.97 71.75 22.32
CA VAL A 987 9.58 72.93 21.66
C VAL A 987 10.50 73.67 22.61
N GLU A 988 11.49 74.34 22.04
CA GLU A 988 12.44 75.19 22.74
C GLU A 988 12.53 76.56 22.06
N VAL A 989 12.45 77.63 22.85
CA VAL A 989 12.89 78.96 22.44
C VAL A 989 14.32 79.15 22.96
N PRO A 990 15.33 79.20 22.09
CA PRO A 990 16.72 79.19 22.52
C PRO A 990 17.11 80.51 23.18
N ALA A 991 18.05 80.44 24.14
CA ALA A 991 18.59 81.60 24.85
C ALA A 991 19.11 82.72 23.91
N SER A 992 19.49 82.37 22.67
CA SER A 992 19.88 83.33 21.64
C SER A 992 18.78 84.33 21.26
N GLU A 993 17.50 84.07 21.50
CA GLU A 993 16.42 85.01 21.18
C GLU A 993 16.31 86.18 22.19
N PHE A 994 16.99 86.07 23.34
CA PHE A 994 17.00 87.07 24.41
C PHE A 994 18.19 88.04 24.35
N VAL A 995 19.07 87.94 23.34
CA VAL A 995 20.25 88.83 23.20
C VAL A 995 19.94 90.11 22.41
N VAL A 996 20.72 91.18 22.64
CA VAL A 996 20.50 92.51 22.03
C VAL A 996 20.29 92.42 20.51
N GLY A 997 19.12 92.82 20.05
CA GLY A 997 18.74 92.81 18.62
C GLY A 997 17.88 91.61 18.19
N ARG A 998 17.52 90.70 19.11
CA ARG A 998 16.57 89.61 18.88
C ARG A 998 15.20 89.88 19.51
N PRO A 999 14.13 89.18 19.07
CA PRO A 999 12.74 89.53 19.41
C PRO A 999 12.42 89.50 20.90
N LEU A 1000 13.07 88.64 21.71
CA LEU A 1000 12.76 88.45 23.13
C LEU A 1000 13.68 89.22 24.09
N HIS A 1001 14.62 90.03 23.60
CA HIS A 1001 15.62 90.72 24.43
C HIS A 1001 15.06 91.63 25.55
N ARG A 1002 13.79 92.02 25.51
CA ARG A 1002 13.14 92.85 26.54
C ARG A 1002 12.11 92.10 27.38
N PHE A 1003 12.07 90.78 27.26
CA PHE A 1003 10.98 89.96 27.74
C PHE A 1003 11.49 88.81 28.61
N ASP A 1004 10.87 88.64 29.77
CA ASP A 1004 11.12 87.53 30.69
C ASP A 1004 10.05 86.44 30.47
N HIS A 1005 10.41 85.16 30.61
CA HIS A 1005 9.44 84.05 30.49
C HIS A 1005 8.45 84.03 31.66
N VAL A 1006 7.20 83.65 31.39
CA VAL A 1006 6.14 83.55 32.38
C VAL A 1006 5.53 82.16 32.36
N ASP A 1007 5.76 81.39 33.43
CA ASP A 1007 5.13 80.09 33.65
C ASP A 1007 4.04 80.22 34.72
N GLY A 1008 2.79 80.35 34.28
CA GLY A 1008 1.65 80.57 35.18
C GLY A 1008 1.62 81.96 35.83
N ALA A 1009 1.37 82.00 37.14
CA ALA A 1009 1.08 83.25 37.88
C ALA A 1009 2.31 83.91 38.53
N GLU A 1010 3.50 83.33 38.40
CA GLU A 1010 4.75 83.86 38.96
C GLU A 1010 5.70 84.27 37.83
N ARG A 1011 6.31 85.45 37.93
CA ARG A 1011 7.45 85.83 37.06
C ARG A 1011 8.68 85.04 37.53
N ALA A 1012 9.36 84.38 36.60
CA ALA A 1012 10.68 83.83 36.86
C ALA A 1012 11.68 84.94 37.27
N ASP A 1013 12.70 84.58 38.04
CA ASP A 1013 13.61 85.55 38.67
C ASP A 1013 14.46 86.32 37.64
N LEU A 1014 14.83 87.56 37.97
CA LEU A 1014 15.32 88.59 37.03
C LEU A 1014 16.75 88.38 36.48
N ASP A 1015 17.34 87.20 36.69
CA ASP A 1015 18.72 86.85 36.29
C ASP A 1015 18.78 85.79 35.16
N ASP A 1016 17.65 85.22 34.70
CA ASP A 1016 17.64 84.01 33.86
C ASP A 1016 17.66 84.24 32.33
N ALA A 1017 18.23 85.37 31.88
CA ALA A 1017 18.32 85.75 30.46
C ALA A 1017 19.26 84.86 29.61
N ASP A 1018 19.97 83.91 30.24
CA ASP A 1018 20.89 82.96 29.59
C ASP A 1018 20.29 81.54 29.41
N SER A 1019 19.05 81.29 29.88
CA SER A 1019 18.42 79.96 29.87
C SER A 1019 17.41 79.79 28.73
N ALA A 1020 17.51 78.67 27.99
CA ALA A 1020 16.56 78.34 26.92
C ALA A 1020 15.21 77.86 27.51
N VAL A 1021 14.10 78.43 27.03
CA VAL A 1021 12.74 78.09 27.47
C VAL A 1021 12.28 76.84 26.75
N ARG A 1022 11.71 75.85 27.46
CA ARG A 1022 11.22 74.58 26.88
C ARG A 1022 9.79 74.28 27.30
N SER A 1023 8.98 73.79 26.36
CA SER A 1023 7.64 73.29 26.66
C SER A 1023 7.70 71.96 27.42
N ALA A 1024 6.61 71.60 28.10
CA ALA A 1024 6.38 70.22 28.50
C ALA A 1024 6.39 69.28 27.26
N PRO A 1025 6.88 68.03 27.38
CA PRO A 1025 6.84 67.08 26.28
C PRO A 1025 5.42 66.56 26.02
N PHE A 1026 4.97 66.65 24.77
CA PHE A 1026 3.69 66.18 24.27
C PHE A 1026 3.87 64.99 23.31
N VAL A 1027 2.77 64.33 22.94
CA VAL A 1027 2.76 63.16 22.05
C VAL A 1027 1.85 63.43 20.86
N LEU A 1028 2.33 63.11 19.66
CA LEU A 1028 1.54 63.06 18.42
C LEU A 1028 1.23 61.58 18.11
N GLY A 1029 0.02 61.30 17.64
CA GLY A 1029 -0.39 59.95 17.26
C GLY A 1029 -1.92 59.77 17.21
N PRO A 1030 -2.40 58.62 16.72
CA PRO A 1030 -3.84 58.33 16.66
C PRO A 1030 -4.49 58.39 18.05
N GLY A 1031 -5.64 59.07 18.17
CA GLY A 1031 -6.37 59.19 19.44
C GLY A 1031 -5.77 60.19 20.46
N ALA A 1032 -4.55 60.68 20.25
CA ALA A 1032 -4.10 61.91 20.90
C ALA A 1032 -4.83 63.07 20.22
N GLY A 1033 -5.67 63.80 20.96
CA GLY A 1033 -6.24 65.05 20.45
C GLY A 1033 -5.11 66.00 20.07
N GLU A 1034 -5.18 66.64 18.90
CA GLU A 1034 -4.13 67.57 18.46
C GLU A 1034 -3.81 68.56 19.61
N PRO A 1035 -2.53 68.76 19.97
CA PRO A 1035 -2.16 69.67 21.03
C PRO A 1035 -2.61 71.09 20.64
N THR A 1036 -3.72 71.52 21.23
CA THR A 1036 -4.42 72.75 20.86
C THR A 1036 -3.66 73.97 21.38
N ALA A 1037 -2.75 74.45 20.53
CA ALA A 1037 -1.87 75.60 20.74
C ALA A 1037 -0.91 75.46 21.94
N ILE A 1038 0.34 75.14 21.65
CA ILE A 1038 1.45 75.34 22.60
C ILE A 1038 1.68 76.85 22.75
N GLU A 1039 1.03 77.48 23.72
CA GLU A 1039 1.20 78.90 24.02
C GLU A 1039 2.40 79.08 24.98
N ILE A 1040 3.40 79.88 24.59
CA ILE A 1040 4.55 80.25 25.43
C ILE A 1040 4.44 81.75 25.75
N GLY A 1041 4.27 82.05 27.03
CA GLY A 1041 4.02 83.39 27.54
C GLY A 1041 5.29 84.12 27.98
N PHE A 1042 5.31 85.42 27.70
CA PHE A 1042 6.38 86.34 28.08
C PHE A 1042 5.81 87.63 28.68
N ALA A 1043 6.62 88.39 29.43
CA ALA A 1043 6.23 89.72 29.92
C ALA A 1043 7.38 90.71 29.82
N GLU A 1044 7.08 91.98 29.52
CA GLU A 1044 8.11 93.01 29.34
C GLU A 1044 8.84 93.35 30.66
N GLN A 1045 10.15 93.57 30.58
CA GLN A 1045 11.04 93.86 31.70
C GLN A 1045 10.69 95.20 32.39
N PRO A 1046 10.70 95.27 33.73
CA PRO A 1046 10.24 96.45 34.46
C PRO A 1046 11.29 97.58 34.45
N THR A 1047 10.89 98.79 34.05
CA THR A 1047 11.77 99.96 34.03
C THR A 1047 12.01 100.52 35.45
N LYS A 1048 13.26 100.45 35.95
CA LYS A 1048 13.64 100.93 37.29
C LYS A 1048 13.89 102.47 37.31
N PRO A 1049 13.23 103.24 38.20
CA PRO A 1049 13.55 104.65 38.43
C PRO A 1049 14.70 104.84 39.45
N THR A 1050 15.51 105.89 39.26
CA THR A 1050 16.68 106.21 40.09
C THR A 1050 16.40 107.27 41.16
N MET A 1051 16.79 107.02 42.42
CA MET A 1051 17.13 108.11 43.36
C MET A 1051 18.03 107.69 44.53
N SER A 1052 18.66 108.69 45.16
CA SER A 1052 19.90 108.59 45.95
C SER A 1052 19.78 108.20 47.44
N LEU A 1053 20.81 107.47 47.90
CA LEU A 1053 21.58 107.61 49.16
C LEU A 1053 20.88 108.08 50.46
N ILE A 1054 21.03 107.29 51.53
CA ILE A 1054 21.73 107.66 52.79
C ILE A 1054 22.04 106.39 53.62
N VAL A 1055 23.21 106.39 54.27
CA VAL A 1055 23.78 105.35 55.16
C VAL A 1055 24.14 106.10 56.46
N PRO A 1056 23.86 105.63 57.70
CA PRO A 1056 24.77 104.63 58.33
C PRO A 1056 24.27 103.75 59.52
N GLY A 1057 25.02 102.69 59.81
CA GLY A 1057 25.57 102.52 61.18
C GLY A 1057 25.41 101.18 61.92
N MET A 1058 26.56 100.51 62.17
CA MET A 1058 26.92 99.77 63.41
C MET A 1058 26.16 98.46 63.80
N VAL A 1059 26.73 97.48 64.55
CA VAL A 1059 28.12 96.99 64.74
C VAL A 1059 28.12 95.65 65.55
N LEU A 1060 29.10 94.76 65.32
CA LEU A 1060 29.57 93.59 66.13
C LEU A 1060 28.62 92.41 66.56
N LEU A 1061 28.93 91.19 66.06
CA LEU A 1061 29.51 89.98 66.75
C LEU A 1061 29.54 89.92 68.31
N PRO A 1062 29.60 88.73 69.01
CA PRO A 1062 30.10 87.39 68.58
C PRO A 1062 29.45 86.10 69.23
N VAL A 1063 30.10 84.91 69.11
CA VAL A 1063 30.10 83.71 70.03
C VAL A 1063 28.88 82.73 69.99
N VAL A 1064 28.91 81.38 70.11
CA VAL A 1064 29.91 80.24 70.04
C VAL A 1064 29.15 78.86 70.02
N ALA A 1065 29.82 77.76 69.61
CA ALA A 1065 29.46 76.31 69.77
C ALA A 1065 28.28 75.76 68.91
N GLY A 1066 28.24 74.49 68.46
CA GLY A 1066 28.93 73.24 68.84
C GLY A 1066 27.93 72.27 69.51
N CYS A 1067 27.82 70.95 69.23
CA CYS A 1067 28.70 69.97 68.57
C CYS A 1067 27.93 68.65 68.20
N VAL A 1068 28.44 67.86 67.24
CA VAL A 1068 28.40 66.36 67.14
C VAL A 1068 27.02 65.66 66.95
N GLY A 1069 26.86 64.55 66.20
CA GLY A 1069 27.81 63.63 65.54
C GLY A 1069 27.17 62.78 64.42
N LEU A 1070 27.94 62.22 63.46
CA LEU A 1070 28.68 60.93 63.46
C LEU A 1070 27.83 59.70 63.05
N LEU A 1071 28.32 58.64 62.37
CA LEU A 1071 29.29 58.41 61.26
C LEU A 1071 29.42 56.85 61.07
N LEU A 1072 29.53 56.37 59.81
CA LEU A 1072 30.39 55.25 59.34
C LEU A 1072 30.27 53.73 59.74
N LEU A 1073 30.47 52.89 58.71
CA LEU A 1073 31.33 51.66 58.59
C LEU A 1073 30.90 50.23 59.03
N ALA A 1074 30.56 49.41 58.01
CA ALA A 1074 31.32 48.24 57.48
C ALA A 1074 31.52 46.86 58.20
N ARG A 1075 31.26 45.81 57.39
CA ARG A 1075 32.03 44.54 57.12
C ARG A 1075 31.91 43.26 58.00
N ARG A 1076 31.70 42.13 57.28
CA ARG A 1076 32.30 40.75 57.40
C ARG A 1076 31.76 39.78 58.51
N ARG A 1077 31.73 38.43 58.36
CA ARG A 1077 31.81 37.45 57.21
C ARG A 1077 31.66 35.97 57.73
N ARG A 1078 31.32 35.00 56.84
CA ARG A 1078 31.56 33.51 56.90
C ARG A 1078 30.61 32.65 57.80
N VAL A 1079 30.30 31.36 57.54
CA VAL A 1079 30.57 30.40 56.42
C VAL A 1079 29.59 29.18 56.47
N ALA A 1080 29.24 28.59 55.30
CA ALA A 1080 28.70 27.24 54.96
C ALA A 1080 27.63 26.55 55.85
N GLY A 1081 26.73 25.68 55.37
CA GLY A 1081 26.38 25.06 54.06
C GLY A 1081 25.20 24.09 54.36
N VAL A 1082 24.35 23.56 53.46
CA VAL A 1082 24.56 22.67 52.29
C VAL A 1082 23.14 22.25 51.83
N LEU A 1083 22.87 22.14 50.51
CA LEU A 1083 21.79 21.40 49.78
C LEU A 1083 20.32 21.46 50.29
N GLY A 1084 19.28 21.40 49.43
CA GLY A 1084 19.24 21.20 47.98
C GLY A 1084 17.78 21.29 47.45
N PRO A 1085 17.55 21.15 46.14
CA PRO A 1085 16.27 21.44 45.48
C PRO A 1085 15.47 20.20 45.08
N ALA A 1086 14.25 20.43 44.58
CA ALA A 1086 13.70 19.87 43.33
C ALA A 1086 12.56 20.80 42.89
#